data_AF-A0A7R6SV36-F1
#
_entry.id   AF-A0A7R6SV36-F1
#
_cell.length_a   1.000
_cell.length_b   1.000
_cell.length_c   1.000
_cell.angle_alpha   90.00
_cell.angle_beta   90.00
_cell.angle_gamma   90.00
#
_symmetry.space_group_name_H-M   'P 1'
#
loop_
_entity.id
_entity.type
_entity.pdbx_description
1 polymer ?
#
loop_
_entity_poly.entity_id
_entity_poly.type
_entity_poly.pdbx_seq_one_letter_code
_entity_poly.pdbx_strand_id
1 'polypeptide(L)'
;MSTVKQATRRQLVSRIIWFVIFIAIILFLSFINGPKVGSVIQGLTPPHLPQTPKASSRVWLDQNWDQAVSKKYHHISQGTRTLPIPLSWLLALEEPASNAFLSPFTSQGKFTDNEYLLRFGFIEGQTNDLNPHGLPIGIASTPYQTLPGIKSPTTAVGFNCAACHTAHLTYKDTEYVIEGGPAATDLGQLTQALGAALGQTLISSKLPVFNGRFERFAKSVLKDDAYNDANVLSLSQELEDVLSQLANTPNAVDIVEGYTRLDALNRIGNQVFALDPQRYENYVAIDAPVTYPHIWTASWFNWVQYDGSIMQPLVRNTGEAMGVNANIDTSSPKGEKKFSSAIPINNLWWIEQALSGDAPLPKREFTGLLSPKWPDSFPAIDQEKAKHGAKLYQQICQGCHLVPISSEEIWQPKYMAPIKYVVDGVEQQTSDSVLNLKLIPHKQIGTDPAQGNVIANRTVNTAGKDDNKALTSTKGMGIDTDICAPAPTLPTFSSGSKQSEYKKEQLVNIPISDGSSINFGLALGGIVQQANDAWFEENYIAEQDQAYYTKGRPNCLRISGGYKARPLNGIWATAPFLHNGSIPSLMDLLSPPSERPELVQLGDIAFDPQKVGIKQDKNVQKHKGEKYNHEGFFILDTAIPGNSNRGHEFSSAWDNSKGWNQQEKGVIGPEFTLEERLALIEYLKTL
;
A
#
# COMPACT_ATOMS: atom_id res chain seq x y z
N MET A 1 -42.23 8.99 69.76
CA MET A 1 -40.75 8.86 69.62
C MET A 1 -40.29 7.95 68.45
N SER A 2 -41.15 7.23 67.72
CA SER A 2 -40.71 6.34 66.62
C SER A 2 -40.66 6.98 65.21
N THR A 3 -41.40 8.06 64.95
CA THR A 3 -41.47 8.70 63.61
C THR A 3 -40.26 9.58 63.28
N VAL A 4 -39.70 10.28 64.28
CA VAL A 4 -38.53 11.16 64.09
C VAL A 4 -37.24 10.35 63.86
N LYS A 5 -37.08 9.19 64.52
CA LYS A 5 -35.94 8.28 64.33
C LYS A 5 -35.93 7.60 62.95
N GLN A 6 -37.10 7.33 62.37
CA GLN A 6 -37.20 6.78 61.00
C GLN A 6 -36.88 7.82 59.92
N ALA A 7 -37.34 9.07 60.08
CA ALA A 7 -37.06 10.15 59.15
C ALA A 7 -35.56 10.52 59.11
N THR A 8 -34.92 10.61 60.28
CA THR A 8 -33.47 10.86 60.38
C THR A 8 -32.64 9.71 59.82
N ARG A 9 -33.07 8.44 60.00
CA ARG A 9 -32.39 7.28 59.39
C ARG A 9 -32.52 7.26 57.87
N ARG A 10 -33.67 7.63 57.30
CA ARG A 10 -33.83 7.75 55.83
C ARG A 10 -33.00 8.89 55.23
N GLN A 11 -32.91 10.04 55.90
CA GLN A 11 -32.04 11.13 55.46
C GLN A 11 -30.55 10.78 55.57
N LEU A 12 -30.14 10.07 56.62
CA LEU A 12 -28.76 9.60 56.77
C LEU A 12 -28.40 8.59 55.68
N VAL A 13 -29.28 7.62 55.38
CA VAL A 13 -29.08 6.64 54.31
C VAL A 13 -29.03 7.33 52.93
N SER A 14 -29.91 8.29 52.66
CA SER A 14 -29.89 9.06 51.41
C SER A 14 -28.61 9.88 51.26
N ARG A 15 -28.11 10.52 52.33
CA ARG A 15 -26.84 11.25 52.33
C ARG A 15 -25.64 10.33 52.15
N ILE A 16 -25.65 9.14 52.74
CA ILE A 16 -24.60 8.13 52.54
C ILE A 16 -24.61 7.63 51.09
N ILE A 17 -25.79 7.36 50.50
CA ILE A 17 -25.91 6.95 49.10
C ILE A 17 -25.38 8.05 48.17
N TRP A 18 -25.79 9.31 48.36
CA TRP A 18 -25.28 10.42 47.56
C TRP A 18 -23.78 10.66 47.75
N PHE A 19 -23.25 10.47 48.96
CA PHE A 19 -21.82 10.57 49.24
C PHE A 19 -21.02 9.44 48.57
N VAL A 20 -21.54 8.21 48.58
CA VAL A 20 -20.94 7.07 47.87
C VAL A 20 -21.00 7.27 46.36
N ILE A 21 -22.11 7.76 45.81
CA ILE A 21 -22.23 8.11 44.39
C ILE A 21 -21.24 9.24 44.04
N PHE A 22 -21.12 10.27 44.87
CA PHE A 22 -20.20 11.38 44.64
C PHE A 22 -18.72 10.94 44.70
N ILE A 23 -18.35 10.09 45.67
CA ILE A 23 -17.02 9.48 45.74
C ILE A 23 -16.79 8.55 44.55
N ALA A 24 -17.77 7.76 44.14
CA ALA A 24 -17.68 6.91 42.95
C ALA A 24 -17.49 7.76 41.69
N ILE A 25 -18.18 8.89 41.56
CA ILE A 25 -18.01 9.85 40.45
C ILE A 25 -16.62 10.49 40.49
N ILE A 26 -16.12 10.91 41.66
CA ILE A 26 -14.76 11.49 41.78
C ILE A 26 -13.69 10.44 41.47
N LEU A 27 -13.82 9.22 42.00
CA LEU A 27 -12.90 8.13 41.72
C LEU A 27 -12.96 7.72 40.24
N PHE A 28 -14.15 7.72 39.64
CA PHE A 28 -14.36 7.48 38.21
C PHE A 28 -13.74 8.59 37.35
N LEU A 29 -13.98 9.86 37.66
CA LEU A 29 -13.38 11.00 36.96
C LEU A 29 -11.85 11.02 37.13
N SER A 30 -11.35 10.70 38.32
CA SER A 30 -9.92 10.64 38.60
C SER A 30 -9.24 9.41 37.98
N PHE A 31 -9.98 8.31 37.81
CA PHE A 31 -9.56 7.14 37.04
C PHE A 31 -9.52 7.48 35.54
N ILE A 32 -10.56 8.12 34.99
CA ILE A 32 -10.66 8.54 33.58
C ILE A 32 -9.55 9.52 33.18
N ASN A 33 -9.19 10.45 34.07
CA ASN A 33 -8.15 11.44 33.83
C ASN A 33 -6.72 10.92 34.07
N GLY A 34 -6.55 9.64 34.41
CA GLY A 34 -5.23 9.03 34.57
C GLY A 34 -4.56 8.69 33.23
N PRO A 35 -3.22 8.76 33.11
CA PRO A 35 -2.51 8.54 31.83
C PRO A 35 -2.73 7.13 31.25
N LYS A 36 -2.91 6.10 32.08
CA LYS A 36 -3.26 4.74 31.63
C LYS A 36 -4.68 4.65 31.05
N VAL A 37 -5.60 5.48 31.51
CA VAL A 37 -6.98 5.50 31.00
C VAL A 37 -7.07 6.39 29.78
N GLY A 38 -6.29 7.47 29.70
CA GLY A 38 -6.13 8.26 28.48
C GLY A 38 -5.67 7.43 27.27
N SER A 39 -4.66 6.56 27.45
CA SER A 39 -4.19 5.67 26.37
C SER A 39 -5.22 4.60 25.98
N VAL A 40 -5.97 4.07 26.96
CA VAL A 40 -7.07 3.12 26.71
C VAL A 40 -8.22 3.80 25.96
N ILE A 41 -8.62 5.01 26.38
CA ILE A 41 -9.68 5.79 25.71
C ILE A 41 -9.26 6.13 24.29
N GLN A 42 -8.01 6.53 24.07
CA GLN A 42 -7.48 6.82 22.74
C GLN A 42 -7.55 5.60 21.82
N GLY A 43 -7.16 4.41 22.30
CA GLY A 43 -7.25 3.17 21.53
C GLY A 43 -8.67 2.69 21.23
N LEU A 44 -9.67 3.19 21.96
CA LEU A 44 -11.09 2.88 21.77
C LEU A 44 -11.86 3.93 20.97
N THR A 45 -11.22 5.07 20.70
CA THR A 45 -11.85 6.18 19.99
C THR A 45 -11.67 5.96 18.49
N PRO A 46 -12.76 5.86 17.72
CA PRO A 46 -12.65 5.73 16.28
C PRO A 46 -12.09 6.99 15.62
N PRO A 47 -11.47 6.86 14.44
CA PRO A 47 -11.05 8.03 13.68
C PRO A 47 -12.27 8.83 13.20
N HIS A 48 -12.03 10.12 12.91
CA HIS A 48 -13.02 10.96 12.26
C HIS A 48 -12.89 10.81 10.74
N LEU A 49 -13.97 10.37 10.10
CA LEU A 49 -13.97 9.93 8.70
C LEU A 49 -14.85 10.84 7.83
N PRO A 50 -14.49 11.07 6.56
CA PRO A 50 -15.34 11.71 5.57
C PRO A 50 -16.72 11.06 5.45
N GLN A 51 -17.67 11.83 4.94
CA GLN A 51 -18.93 11.24 4.50
C GLN A 51 -18.68 10.36 3.28
N THR A 52 -19.46 9.29 3.14
CA THR A 52 -19.42 8.42 1.97
C THR A 52 -19.71 9.24 0.70
N PRO A 53 -18.85 9.18 -0.33
CA PRO A 53 -19.10 9.86 -1.59
C PRO A 53 -20.46 9.44 -2.18
N LYS A 54 -21.30 10.41 -2.51
CA LYS A 54 -22.59 10.15 -3.16
C LYS A 54 -22.48 10.40 -4.65
N ALA A 55 -22.67 9.35 -5.44
CA ALA A 55 -22.84 9.45 -6.88
C ALA A 55 -24.18 8.83 -7.28
N SER A 56 -24.86 9.44 -8.27
CA SER A 56 -26.13 8.93 -8.78
C SER A 56 -25.93 7.79 -9.79
N SER A 57 -24.73 7.66 -10.33
CA SER A 57 -24.37 6.63 -11.32
C SER A 57 -22.89 6.26 -11.21
N ARG A 58 -22.55 5.04 -11.64
CA ARG A 58 -21.16 4.54 -11.72
C ARG A 58 -20.86 4.08 -13.14
N VAL A 59 -19.69 4.46 -13.64
CA VAL A 59 -19.16 4.07 -14.96
C VAL A 59 -17.82 3.37 -14.76
N TRP A 60 -17.67 2.20 -15.37
CA TRP A 60 -16.38 1.51 -15.50
C TRP A 60 -15.72 1.99 -16.79
N LEU A 61 -14.50 2.50 -16.72
CA LEU A 61 -13.78 2.94 -17.91
C LEU A 61 -13.36 1.74 -18.76
N ASP A 62 -13.42 1.90 -20.09
CA ASP A 62 -12.93 0.89 -21.01
C ASP A 62 -11.39 0.84 -20.97
N GLN A 63 -10.88 -0.25 -20.41
CA GLN A 63 -9.45 -0.51 -20.24
C GLN A 63 -9.06 -1.91 -20.74
N ASN A 64 -9.84 -2.45 -21.70
CA ASN A 64 -9.61 -3.77 -22.30
C ASN A 64 -9.77 -4.96 -21.32
N TRP A 65 -10.47 -4.75 -20.21
CA TRP A 65 -10.94 -5.81 -19.32
C TRP A 65 -12.45 -5.97 -19.44
N ASP A 66 -12.90 -7.23 -19.53
CA ASP A 66 -14.30 -7.55 -19.37
C ASP A 66 -14.69 -7.65 -17.89
N GLN A 67 -15.98 -7.75 -17.64
CA GLN A 67 -16.50 -7.82 -16.28
C GLN A 67 -16.01 -9.07 -15.51
N ALA A 68 -15.69 -10.17 -16.19
CA ALA A 68 -15.23 -11.39 -15.54
C ALA A 68 -13.79 -11.24 -15.02
N VAL A 69 -12.92 -10.62 -15.81
CA VAL A 69 -11.56 -10.28 -15.40
C VAL A 69 -11.59 -9.31 -14.22
N SER A 70 -12.34 -8.21 -14.33
CA SER A 70 -12.50 -7.22 -13.25
C SER A 70 -12.98 -7.86 -11.94
N LYS A 71 -14.11 -8.60 -11.98
CA LYS A 71 -14.68 -9.27 -10.79
C LYS A 71 -13.67 -10.20 -10.11
N LYS A 72 -12.87 -10.91 -10.90
CA LYS A 72 -11.82 -11.79 -10.37
C LYS A 72 -10.66 -11.00 -9.79
N TYR A 73 -10.17 -9.97 -10.48
CA TYR A 73 -9.10 -9.11 -9.99
C TYR A 73 -9.46 -8.45 -8.65
N HIS A 74 -10.71 -8.01 -8.47
CA HIS A 74 -11.17 -7.33 -7.26
C HIS A 74 -11.11 -8.17 -5.98
N HIS A 75 -11.20 -9.50 -6.08
CA HIS A 75 -11.35 -10.37 -4.91
C HIS A 75 -10.51 -11.66 -4.93
N ILE A 76 -9.67 -11.86 -5.95
CA ILE A 76 -8.75 -13.01 -5.97
C ILE A 76 -7.76 -12.91 -4.81
N SER A 77 -7.66 -13.99 -4.02
CA SER A 77 -6.75 -14.04 -2.88
C SER A 77 -5.29 -14.07 -3.32
N GLN A 78 -4.45 -13.33 -2.59
CA GLN A 78 -2.99 -13.40 -2.68
C GLN A 78 -2.36 -14.09 -1.46
N GLY A 79 -3.14 -14.86 -0.70
CA GLY A 79 -2.67 -15.54 0.51
C GLY A 79 -2.60 -14.63 1.74
N THR A 80 -3.14 -13.42 1.64
CA THR A 80 -2.97 -12.35 2.62
C THR A 80 -3.91 -12.50 3.79
N ARG A 81 -3.40 -12.09 4.96
CA ARG A 81 -4.11 -12.01 6.25
C ARG A 81 -3.86 -10.64 6.90
N THR A 82 -3.95 -9.58 6.09
CA THR A 82 -3.60 -8.20 6.48
C THR A 82 -4.46 -7.68 7.63
N LEU A 83 -5.74 -8.04 7.66
CA LEU A 83 -6.59 -7.80 8.83
C LEU A 83 -6.39 -8.98 9.80
N PRO A 84 -5.88 -8.74 11.02
CA PRO A 84 -5.46 -9.81 11.92
C PRO A 84 -6.64 -10.44 12.68
N ILE A 85 -7.76 -10.68 11.98
CA ILE A 85 -8.97 -11.30 12.51
C ILE A 85 -9.58 -12.27 11.51
N PRO A 86 -10.35 -13.28 11.99
CA PRO A 86 -11.15 -14.13 11.12
C PRO A 86 -12.17 -13.34 10.30
N LEU A 87 -12.48 -13.80 9.09
CA LEU A 87 -13.57 -13.27 8.26
C LEU A 87 -14.91 -13.27 9.02
N SER A 88 -15.19 -14.33 9.79
CA SER A 88 -16.40 -14.42 10.60
C SER A 88 -16.50 -13.30 11.65
N TRP A 89 -15.37 -12.84 12.19
CA TRP A 89 -15.35 -11.71 13.12
C TRP A 89 -15.61 -10.41 12.39
N LEU A 90 -14.96 -10.18 11.23
CA LEU A 90 -15.16 -8.97 10.43
C LEU A 90 -16.64 -8.77 10.07
N LEU A 91 -17.34 -9.84 9.68
CA LEU A 91 -18.78 -9.82 9.36
C LEU A 91 -19.66 -9.66 10.61
N ALA A 92 -19.18 -10.08 11.78
CA ALA A 92 -19.90 -9.98 13.04
C ALA A 92 -19.76 -8.60 13.70
N LEU A 93 -18.62 -7.94 13.52
CA LEU A 93 -18.27 -6.69 14.19
C LEU A 93 -19.25 -5.56 13.87
N GLU A 94 -19.52 -4.76 14.89
CA GLU A 94 -20.19 -3.47 14.76
C GLU A 94 -19.16 -2.37 14.53
N GLU A 95 -19.52 -1.36 13.75
CA GLU A 95 -18.72 -0.14 13.65
C GLU A 95 -18.50 0.46 15.05
N PRO A 96 -17.33 1.06 15.31
CA PRO A 96 -17.03 1.63 16.63
C PRO A 96 -17.93 2.83 16.92
N ALA A 97 -18.52 2.86 18.12
CA ALA A 97 -19.29 4.02 18.57
C ALA A 97 -18.36 5.21 18.81
N SER A 98 -18.81 6.42 18.45
CA SER A 98 -18.08 7.67 18.70
C SER A 98 -17.83 7.92 20.19
N ASN A 99 -18.75 7.48 21.05
CA ASN A 99 -18.58 7.44 22.49
C ASN A 99 -18.41 5.99 22.97
N ALA A 100 -17.17 5.60 23.22
CA ALA A 100 -16.82 4.25 23.69
C ALA A 100 -17.54 3.85 25.00
N PHE A 101 -17.88 4.81 25.88
CA PHE A 101 -18.60 4.52 27.13
C PHE A 101 -20.04 4.04 26.91
N LEU A 102 -20.66 4.44 25.79
CA LEU A 102 -22.02 4.01 25.41
C LEU A 102 -22.03 2.75 24.56
N SER A 103 -20.85 2.27 24.11
CA SER A 103 -20.73 1.09 23.25
C SER A 103 -21.33 -0.20 23.82
N PRO A 104 -21.35 -0.46 25.15
CA PRO A 104 -22.03 -1.65 25.68
C PRO A 104 -23.57 -1.57 25.63
N PHE A 105 -24.13 -0.36 25.55
CA PHE A 105 -25.56 -0.09 25.72
C PHE A 105 -26.27 0.30 24.41
N THR A 106 -25.53 0.52 23.34
CA THR A 106 -26.05 0.92 22.03
C THR A 106 -25.68 -0.12 20.97
N SER A 107 -26.51 -0.23 19.93
CA SER A 107 -26.17 -0.97 18.71
C SER A 107 -25.73 0.00 17.63
N GLN A 108 -24.68 -0.35 16.91
CA GLN A 108 -24.23 0.38 15.73
C GLN A 108 -24.46 -0.47 14.46
N GLY A 109 -24.22 0.13 13.28
CA GLY A 109 -24.18 -0.61 12.02
C GLY A 109 -23.08 -1.68 12.01
N LYS A 110 -23.05 -2.55 11.01
CA LYS A 110 -21.94 -3.49 10.85
C LYS A 110 -20.70 -2.75 10.41
N PHE A 111 -19.54 -3.21 10.89
CA PHE A 111 -18.25 -2.67 10.43
C PHE A 111 -18.06 -2.85 8.92
N THR A 112 -18.71 -3.87 8.35
CA THR A 112 -18.67 -4.21 6.91
C THR A 112 -19.75 -3.52 6.09
N ASP A 113 -20.63 -2.70 6.69
CA ASP A 113 -21.61 -1.95 5.92
C ASP A 113 -20.88 -0.96 4.99
N ASN A 114 -21.34 -0.86 3.75
CA ASN A 114 -20.78 0.06 2.75
C ASN A 114 -20.82 1.52 3.25
N GLU A 115 -21.81 1.90 4.05
CA GLU A 115 -21.88 3.23 4.68
C GLU A 115 -20.67 3.53 5.60
N TYR A 116 -19.97 2.50 6.11
CA TYR A 116 -18.78 2.66 6.93
C TYR A 116 -17.48 2.41 6.16
N LEU A 117 -17.34 1.25 5.50
CA LEU A 117 -16.08 0.90 4.84
C LEU A 117 -15.70 1.81 3.67
N LEU A 118 -16.68 2.35 2.95
CA LEU A 118 -16.40 3.24 1.82
C LEU A 118 -15.83 4.60 2.26
N ARG A 119 -16.00 4.97 3.53
CA ARG A 119 -15.43 6.20 4.09
C ARG A 119 -13.91 6.17 4.19
N PHE A 120 -13.30 4.98 4.15
CA PHE A 120 -11.85 4.81 4.04
C PHE A 120 -11.35 4.83 2.60
N GLY A 121 -12.17 5.21 1.61
CA GLY A 121 -11.80 5.32 0.21
C GLY A 121 -11.85 4.01 -0.60
N PHE A 122 -12.50 2.97 -0.05
CA PHE A 122 -12.78 1.76 -0.81
C PHE A 122 -13.92 1.96 -1.81
N ILE A 123 -14.00 1.08 -2.79
CA ILE A 123 -15.07 1.04 -3.80
C ILE A 123 -16.02 -0.10 -3.45
N GLU A 124 -17.33 0.17 -3.54
CA GLU A 124 -18.36 -0.84 -3.27
C GLU A 124 -18.21 -2.07 -4.19
N GLY A 125 -18.14 -3.25 -3.56
CA GLY A 125 -18.10 -4.53 -4.24
C GLY A 125 -19.50 -5.09 -4.53
N GLN A 126 -19.57 -6.10 -5.40
CA GLN A 126 -20.80 -6.80 -5.74
C GLN A 126 -20.77 -8.23 -5.22
N THR A 127 -21.89 -8.71 -4.67
CA THR A 127 -22.03 -10.13 -4.31
C THR A 127 -21.93 -11.03 -5.53
N ASN A 128 -21.01 -11.99 -5.48
CA ASN A 128 -20.81 -13.01 -6.51
C ASN A 128 -20.01 -14.20 -5.93
N ASP A 129 -19.69 -15.21 -6.74
CA ASP A 129 -18.99 -16.43 -6.30
C ASP A 129 -17.60 -16.16 -5.69
N LEU A 130 -16.92 -15.08 -6.11
CA LEU A 130 -15.62 -14.66 -5.59
C LEU A 130 -15.73 -13.67 -4.43
N ASN A 131 -16.90 -13.08 -4.23
CA ASN A 131 -17.20 -12.16 -3.13
C ASN A 131 -18.60 -12.43 -2.56
N PRO A 132 -18.81 -13.56 -1.88
CA PRO A 132 -20.13 -13.97 -1.40
C PRO A 132 -20.71 -13.04 -0.33
N HIS A 133 -19.87 -12.18 0.27
CA HIS A 133 -20.25 -11.26 1.33
C HIS A 133 -20.42 -9.81 0.86
N GLY A 134 -20.20 -9.52 -0.43
CA GLY A 134 -20.30 -8.15 -0.95
C GLY A 134 -19.29 -7.18 -0.35
N LEU A 135 -18.12 -7.67 0.09
CA LEU A 135 -17.06 -6.82 0.65
C LEU A 135 -16.54 -5.83 -0.40
N PRO A 136 -16.04 -4.65 0.01
CA PRO A 136 -15.46 -3.69 -0.92
C PRO A 136 -14.33 -4.27 -1.78
N ILE A 137 -14.17 -3.70 -2.97
CA ILE A 137 -13.11 -4.06 -3.93
C ILE A 137 -11.75 -3.99 -3.24
N GLY A 138 -10.94 -5.04 -3.44
CA GLY A 138 -9.62 -5.13 -2.82
C GLY A 138 -9.57 -5.99 -1.56
N ILE A 139 -10.72 -6.35 -0.98
CA ILE A 139 -10.78 -7.23 0.18
C ILE A 139 -11.04 -8.66 -0.29
N ALA A 140 -10.11 -9.57 0.04
CA ALA A 140 -10.17 -10.97 -0.32
C ALA A 140 -10.13 -11.87 0.93
N SER A 141 -10.74 -13.05 0.81
CA SER A 141 -10.71 -14.08 1.85
C SER A 141 -9.71 -15.18 1.50
N THR A 142 -8.96 -15.65 2.49
CA THR A 142 -7.97 -16.72 2.34
C THR A 142 -8.30 -17.83 3.34
N PRO A 143 -8.70 -19.04 2.90
CA PRO A 143 -9.04 -20.13 3.81
C PRO A 143 -7.79 -20.77 4.44
N TYR A 144 -8.01 -21.52 5.53
CA TYR A 144 -7.00 -22.35 6.20
C TYR A 144 -5.75 -21.60 6.68
N GLN A 145 -5.93 -20.38 7.18
CA GLN A 145 -4.85 -19.55 7.69
C GLN A 145 -4.71 -19.65 9.21
N THR A 146 -3.48 -19.58 9.69
CA THR A 146 -3.16 -19.41 11.11
C THR A 146 -3.03 -17.92 11.41
N LEU A 147 -3.79 -17.42 12.38
CA LEU A 147 -3.75 -16.03 12.82
C LEU A 147 -3.23 -15.94 14.27
N PRO A 148 -2.35 -14.98 14.60
CA PRO A 148 -1.93 -14.74 15.99
C PRO A 148 -3.14 -14.50 16.90
N GLY A 149 -3.20 -15.20 18.04
CA GLY A 149 -4.30 -15.11 19.00
C GLY A 149 -5.54 -15.96 18.66
N ILE A 150 -5.56 -16.65 17.51
CA ILE A 150 -6.64 -17.56 17.13
C ILE A 150 -6.15 -19.01 17.23
N LYS A 151 -6.90 -19.87 17.94
CA LYS A 151 -6.43 -21.23 18.27
C LYS A 151 -6.47 -22.21 17.11
N SER A 152 -7.38 -22.01 16.16
CA SER A 152 -7.63 -22.95 15.06
C SER A 152 -7.44 -22.27 13.70
N PRO A 153 -7.01 -23.02 12.66
CA PRO A 153 -7.00 -22.51 11.30
C PRO A 153 -8.36 -21.96 10.91
N THR A 154 -8.38 -20.80 10.27
CA THR A 154 -9.60 -20.05 9.96
C THR A 154 -9.56 -19.47 8.55
N THR A 155 -10.65 -18.85 8.11
CA THR A 155 -10.62 -18.01 6.91
C THR A 155 -10.17 -16.62 7.31
N ALA A 156 -8.98 -16.24 6.88
CA ALA A 156 -8.46 -14.90 7.05
C ALA A 156 -9.06 -13.94 6.03
N VAL A 157 -8.93 -12.65 6.31
CA VAL A 157 -9.25 -11.56 5.41
C VAL A 157 -8.02 -10.67 5.24
N GLY A 158 -7.74 -10.29 4.00
CA GLY A 158 -6.60 -9.46 3.67
C GLY A 158 -6.85 -8.64 2.42
N PHE A 159 -5.93 -7.71 2.17
CA PHE A 159 -5.96 -6.94 0.94
C PHE A 159 -5.34 -7.72 -0.20
N ASN A 160 -5.89 -7.55 -1.40
CA ASN A 160 -5.23 -7.89 -2.64
C ASN A 160 -4.82 -6.62 -3.42
N CYS A 161 -4.21 -6.78 -4.59
CA CYS A 161 -3.74 -5.68 -5.45
C CYS A 161 -4.80 -4.60 -5.68
N ALA A 162 -6.08 -4.99 -5.81
CA ALA A 162 -7.16 -4.07 -6.14
C ALA A 162 -7.45 -3.04 -5.02
N ALA A 163 -7.06 -3.29 -3.76
CA ALA A 163 -7.22 -2.35 -2.65
C ALA A 163 -6.36 -1.08 -2.81
N CYS A 164 -5.24 -1.21 -3.53
CA CYS A 164 -4.27 -0.13 -3.78
C CYS A 164 -4.28 0.31 -5.25
N HIS A 165 -4.65 -0.59 -6.17
CA HIS A 165 -4.54 -0.43 -7.61
C HIS A 165 -5.90 -0.48 -8.34
N THR A 166 -6.97 -0.05 -7.69
CA THR A 166 -8.25 0.27 -8.35
C THR A 166 -8.68 1.63 -7.84
N ALA A 167 -8.77 2.61 -8.74
CA ALA A 167 -9.13 3.96 -8.37
C ALA A 167 -10.60 4.25 -8.66
N HIS A 168 -11.10 5.28 -8.03
CA HIS A 168 -12.33 5.94 -8.45
C HIS A 168 -12.20 7.45 -8.33
N LEU A 169 -12.99 8.16 -9.13
CA LEU A 169 -13.15 9.60 -9.01
C LEU A 169 -14.61 9.99 -9.28
N THR A 170 -15.00 11.16 -8.81
CA THR A 170 -16.32 11.73 -9.10
C THR A 170 -16.19 12.97 -9.98
N TYR A 171 -17.01 13.05 -11.01
CA TYR A 171 -17.17 14.27 -11.80
C TYR A 171 -18.65 14.51 -12.04
N LYS A 172 -19.16 15.63 -11.54
CA LYS A 172 -20.61 15.88 -11.39
C LYS A 172 -21.21 14.76 -10.52
N ASP A 173 -22.35 14.19 -10.89
CA ASP A 173 -23.03 13.13 -10.13
C ASP A 173 -22.69 11.69 -10.59
N THR A 174 -21.53 11.52 -11.26
CA THR A 174 -21.06 10.22 -11.76
C THR A 174 -19.72 9.85 -11.13
N GLU A 175 -19.65 8.62 -10.62
CA GLU A 175 -18.43 7.95 -10.20
C GLU A 175 -17.81 7.17 -11.37
N TYR A 176 -16.50 7.32 -11.58
CA TYR A 176 -15.74 6.62 -12.61
C TYR A 176 -14.75 5.68 -11.94
N VAL A 177 -14.85 4.38 -12.21
CA VAL A 177 -13.90 3.38 -11.72
C VAL A 177 -12.82 3.14 -12.76
N ILE A 178 -11.57 3.16 -12.29
CA ILE A 178 -10.35 3.04 -13.10
C ILE A 178 -9.56 1.83 -12.60
N GLU A 179 -9.52 0.79 -13.42
CA GLU A 179 -8.73 -0.42 -13.16
C GLU A 179 -7.24 -0.10 -13.24
N GLY A 180 -6.45 -0.62 -12.30
CA GLY A 180 -5.02 -0.38 -12.24
C GLY A 180 -4.62 1.06 -11.89
N GLY A 181 -5.56 1.93 -11.49
CA GLY A 181 -5.29 3.30 -11.04
C GLY A 181 -4.95 3.39 -9.53
N PRO A 182 -4.45 4.54 -9.05
CA PRO A 182 -4.15 4.76 -7.62
C PRO A 182 -5.42 4.82 -6.77
N ALA A 183 -5.61 3.85 -5.86
CA ALA A 183 -6.77 3.86 -4.96
C ALA A 183 -6.74 5.07 -4.01
N ALA A 184 -7.93 5.52 -3.60
CA ALA A 184 -8.07 6.61 -2.65
C ALA A 184 -8.12 6.10 -1.20
N THR A 185 -7.55 4.93 -0.88
CA THR A 185 -7.74 4.26 0.41
C THR A 185 -6.87 4.85 1.55
N ASP A 186 -7.37 4.79 2.80
CA ASP A 186 -6.60 5.09 4.03
C ASP A 186 -6.58 3.87 4.96
N LEU A 187 -5.51 3.09 4.85
CA LEU A 187 -5.34 1.86 5.63
C LEU A 187 -4.98 2.13 7.10
N GLY A 188 -4.45 3.32 7.41
CA GLY A 188 -4.11 3.74 8.76
C GLY A 188 -5.37 4.00 9.59
N GLN A 189 -6.29 4.81 9.06
CA GLN A 189 -7.59 5.02 9.68
C GLN A 189 -8.40 3.73 9.77
N LEU A 190 -8.36 2.86 8.75
CA LEU A 190 -9.04 1.56 8.81
C LEU A 190 -8.52 0.70 9.96
N THR A 191 -7.19 0.64 10.13
CA THR A 191 -6.54 -0.10 11.22
C THR A 191 -6.95 0.47 12.58
N GLN A 192 -6.97 1.81 12.71
CA GLN A 192 -7.43 2.48 13.93
C GLN A 192 -8.91 2.17 14.24
N ALA A 193 -9.78 2.23 13.23
CA ALA A 193 -11.20 1.93 13.38
C ALA A 193 -11.44 0.46 13.77
N LEU A 194 -10.72 -0.47 13.15
CA LEU A 194 -10.79 -1.88 13.49
C LEU A 194 -10.33 -2.14 14.93
N GLY A 195 -9.22 -1.53 15.35
CA GLY A 195 -8.72 -1.58 16.73
C GLY A 195 -9.76 -1.07 17.73
N ALA A 196 -10.39 0.08 17.43
CA ALA A 196 -11.47 0.63 18.25
C ALA A 196 -12.69 -0.30 18.32
N ALA A 197 -13.11 -0.88 17.19
CA ALA A 197 -14.24 -1.81 17.14
C ALA A 197 -14.00 -3.07 17.97
N LEU A 198 -12.80 -3.66 17.86
CA LEU A 198 -12.36 -4.81 18.65
C LEU A 198 -12.28 -4.46 20.14
N GLY A 199 -11.65 -3.34 20.49
CA GLY A 199 -11.50 -2.89 21.87
C GLY A 199 -12.85 -2.61 22.56
N GLN A 200 -13.77 -1.94 21.87
CA GLN A 200 -15.13 -1.73 22.38
C GLN A 200 -15.89 -3.06 22.57
N THR A 201 -15.69 -4.01 21.66
CA THR A 201 -16.27 -5.37 21.76
C THR A 201 -15.70 -6.12 22.97
N LEU A 202 -14.38 -6.04 23.21
CA LEU A 202 -13.74 -6.65 24.38
C LEU A 202 -14.25 -6.05 25.69
N ILE A 203 -14.38 -4.72 25.77
CA ILE A 203 -14.92 -4.07 26.97
C ILE A 203 -16.34 -4.53 27.26
N SER A 204 -17.16 -4.67 26.21
CA SER A 204 -18.50 -5.23 26.34
C SER A 204 -18.48 -6.69 26.81
N SER A 205 -17.42 -7.46 26.60
CA SER A 205 -17.34 -8.86 27.09
C SER A 205 -17.12 -8.95 28.60
N LYS A 206 -16.52 -7.91 29.19
CA LYS A 206 -16.26 -7.82 30.64
C LYS A 206 -17.44 -7.21 31.41
N LEU A 207 -18.49 -6.76 30.73
CA LEU A 207 -19.68 -6.13 31.33
C LEU A 207 -20.94 -6.96 31.02
N PRO A 208 -21.64 -7.52 32.03
CA PRO A 208 -22.85 -8.30 31.81
C PRO A 208 -24.03 -7.37 31.48
N VAL A 209 -24.20 -7.05 30.19
CA VAL A 209 -25.31 -6.26 29.65
C VAL A 209 -26.15 -7.13 28.73
N PHE A 210 -27.45 -7.26 29.01
CA PHE A 210 -28.37 -7.99 28.14
C PHE A 210 -28.39 -7.38 26.75
N ASN A 211 -28.22 -8.21 25.73
CA ASN A 211 -28.09 -7.80 24.34
C ASN A 211 -26.95 -6.78 24.13
N GLY A 212 -25.85 -6.89 24.88
CA GLY A 212 -24.67 -6.04 24.72
C GLY A 212 -23.91 -6.31 23.41
N ARG A 213 -22.99 -5.42 23.04
CA ARG A 213 -22.15 -5.53 21.82
C ARG A 213 -21.45 -6.88 21.71
N PHE A 214 -20.82 -7.35 22.80
CA PHE A 214 -20.14 -8.66 22.79
C PHE A 214 -21.12 -9.83 22.63
N GLU A 215 -22.30 -9.78 23.26
CA GLU A 215 -23.29 -10.85 23.12
C GLU A 215 -23.78 -10.97 21.66
N ARG A 216 -24.06 -9.84 21.01
CA ARG A 216 -24.43 -9.81 19.58
C ARG A 216 -23.31 -10.31 18.68
N PHE A 217 -22.08 -9.89 18.95
CA PHE A 217 -20.89 -10.40 18.28
C PHE A 217 -20.74 -11.92 18.44
N ALA A 218 -20.80 -12.43 19.68
CA ALA A 218 -20.64 -13.85 19.98
C ALA A 218 -21.73 -14.72 19.33
N LYS A 219 -22.99 -14.27 19.35
CA LYS A 219 -24.09 -14.95 18.63
C LYS A 219 -23.84 -15.01 17.13
N SER A 220 -23.36 -13.91 16.54
CA SER A 220 -23.06 -13.84 15.10
C SER A 220 -21.87 -14.71 14.70
N VAL A 221 -20.84 -14.82 15.55
CA VAL A 221 -19.63 -15.62 15.26
C VAL A 221 -19.87 -17.11 15.48
N LEU A 222 -20.43 -17.48 16.64
CA LEU A 222 -20.60 -18.88 17.04
C LEU A 222 -21.79 -19.54 16.36
N LYS A 223 -22.80 -18.76 15.95
CA LYS A 223 -24.11 -19.25 15.47
C LYS A 223 -24.83 -20.09 16.55
N ASP A 224 -26.10 -20.39 16.33
CA ASP A 224 -26.96 -20.99 17.36
C ASP A 224 -26.49 -22.38 17.82
N ASP A 225 -25.86 -23.15 16.94
CA ASP A 225 -25.38 -24.51 17.20
C ASP A 225 -24.10 -24.56 18.04
N ALA A 226 -23.24 -23.52 17.95
CA ALA A 226 -22.01 -23.44 18.73
C ALA A 226 -22.07 -22.44 19.89
N TYR A 227 -23.19 -21.74 20.11
CA TYR A 227 -23.35 -20.76 21.18
C TYR A 227 -23.59 -21.44 22.54
N ASN A 228 -22.54 -21.52 23.37
CA ASN A 228 -22.60 -21.99 24.76
C ASN A 228 -21.53 -21.29 25.61
N ASP A 229 -21.65 -21.35 26.94
CA ASP A 229 -20.78 -20.64 27.88
C ASP A 229 -19.28 -20.91 27.66
N ALA A 230 -18.90 -22.15 27.34
CA ALA A 230 -17.50 -22.51 27.13
C ALA A 230 -16.93 -21.87 25.84
N ASN A 231 -17.70 -21.91 24.75
CA ASN A 231 -17.30 -21.30 23.49
C ASN A 231 -17.30 -19.76 23.56
N VAL A 232 -18.27 -19.16 24.27
CA VAL A 232 -18.32 -17.72 24.52
C VAL A 232 -17.11 -17.25 25.33
N LEU A 233 -16.72 -18.01 26.37
CA LEU A 233 -15.52 -17.73 27.15
C LEU A 233 -14.25 -17.86 26.30
N SER A 234 -14.15 -18.92 25.48
CA SER A 234 -13.01 -19.09 24.57
C SER A 234 -12.92 -17.95 23.56
N LEU A 235 -14.05 -17.52 22.99
CA LEU A 235 -14.10 -16.39 22.05
C LEU A 235 -13.67 -15.08 22.72
N SER A 236 -14.09 -14.82 23.97
CA SER A 236 -13.62 -13.64 24.69
C SER A 236 -12.11 -13.69 24.95
N GLN A 237 -11.54 -14.87 25.20
CA GLN A 237 -10.10 -15.02 25.40
C GLN A 237 -9.33 -14.79 24.09
N GLU A 238 -9.78 -15.37 22.98
CA GLU A 238 -9.18 -15.13 21.67
C GLU A 238 -9.22 -13.64 21.29
N LEU A 239 -10.32 -12.94 21.60
CA LEU A 239 -10.43 -11.50 21.35
C LEU A 239 -9.40 -10.69 22.18
N GLU A 240 -9.17 -11.08 23.42
CA GLU A 240 -8.15 -10.48 24.29
C GLU A 240 -6.73 -10.78 23.79
N ASP A 241 -6.49 -12.00 23.32
CA ASP A 241 -5.20 -12.43 22.77
C ASP A 241 -4.88 -11.65 21.48
N VAL A 242 -5.84 -11.52 20.56
CA VAL A 242 -5.69 -10.72 19.32
C VAL A 242 -5.35 -9.26 19.64
N LEU A 243 -6.09 -8.62 20.55
CA LEU A 243 -5.82 -7.23 20.95
C LEU A 243 -4.46 -7.06 21.63
N SER A 244 -4.03 -8.06 22.41
CA SER A 244 -2.70 -8.07 23.02
C SER A 244 -1.59 -8.15 21.97
N GLN A 245 -1.76 -8.95 20.92
CA GLN A 245 -0.83 -9.00 19.79
C GLN A 245 -0.74 -7.64 19.08
N LEU A 246 -1.88 -6.99 18.82
CA LEU A 246 -1.94 -5.66 18.20
C LEU A 246 -1.20 -4.60 19.04
N ALA A 247 -1.38 -4.60 20.36
CA ALA A 247 -0.77 -3.64 21.28
C ALA A 247 0.75 -3.78 21.43
N ASN A 248 1.32 -4.95 21.10
CA ASN A 248 2.76 -5.22 21.20
C ASN A 248 3.55 -4.73 19.97
N THR A 249 2.90 -4.14 18.97
CA THR A 249 3.56 -3.57 17.80
C THR A 249 4.29 -2.27 18.18
N PRO A 250 5.55 -2.06 17.78
CA PRO A 250 6.30 -0.86 18.16
C PRO A 250 5.63 0.45 17.70
N ASN A 251 5.40 1.37 18.64
CA ASN A 251 4.91 2.73 18.36
C ASN A 251 6.11 3.65 18.05
N ALA A 252 6.52 3.75 16.79
CA ALA A 252 7.54 4.71 16.37
C ALA A 252 6.93 6.10 16.08
N VAL A 253 7.77 7.13 15.96
CA VAL A 253 7.33 8.45 15.49
C VAL A 253 7.07 8.34 13.99
N ASP A 254 5.81 8.13 13.62
CA ASP A 254 5.43 7.85 12.23
C ASP A 254 5.00 9.12 11.49
N ILE A 255 5.47 9.26 10.24
CA ILE A 255 4.83 10.14 9.26
C ILE A 255 3.50 9.50 8.89
N VAL A 256 2.43 10.29 8.95
CA VAL A 256 1.08 9.79 8.63
C VAL A 256 1.01 9.53 7.12
N GLU A 257 0.72 8.28 6.75
CA GLU A 257 0.51 7.87 5.37
C GLU A 257 -0.72 8.61 4.78
N GLY A 258 -1.88 8.44 5.43
CA GLY A 258 -3.15 9.07 5.06
C GLY A 258 -3.77 8.47 3.79
N TYR A 259 -4.81 9.12 3.28
CA TYR A 259 -5.47 8.70 2.04
C TYR A 259 -4.51 8.63 0.84
N THR A 260 -4.69 7.61 -0.01
CA THR A 260 -3.99 7.40 -1.29
C THR A 260 -2.51 7.02 -1.16
N ARG A 261 -1.98 6.90 0.07
CA ARG A 261 -0.54 6.76 0.31
C ARG A 261 -0.22 5.62 1.27
N LEU A 262 0.97 5.05 1.10
CA LEU A 262 1.52 4.01 1.95
C LEU A 262 3.04 4.00 1.84
N ASP A 263 3.74 3.76 2.94
CA ASP A 263 5.17 3.44 2.95
C ASP A 263 5.36 1.94 2.71
N ALA A 264 5.15 1.54 1.45
CA ALA A 264 5.12 0.14 1.07
C ALA A 264 6.42 -0.59 1.42
N LEU A 265 7.58 0.02 1.17
CA LEU A 265 8.87 -0.63 1.41
C LEU A 265 9.17 -0.80 2.88
N ASN A 266 8.95 0.24 3.71
CA ASN A 266 9.22 0.07 5.13
C ASN A 266 8.26 -0.92 5.77
N ARG A 267 6.99 -0.94 5.33
CA ARG A 267 6.00 -1.94 5.75
C ARG A 267 6.38 -3.35 5.36
N ILE A 268 6.80 -3.59 4.11
CA ILE A 268 7.31 -4.90 3.68
C ILE A 268 8.48 -5.33 4.57
N GLY A 269 9.47 -4.44 4.75
CA GLY A 269 10.64 -4.74 5.57
C GLY A 269 10.29 -5.04 7.02
N ASN A 270 9.37 -4.27 7.62
CA ASN A 270 8.91 -4.51 8.98
C ASN A 270 8.15 -5.83 9.09
N GLN A 271 7.25 -6.13 8.15
CA GLN A 271 6.48 -7.38 8.17
C GLN A 271 7.41 -8.60 8.09
N VAL A 272 8.25 -8.65 7.05
CA VAL A 272 9.09 -9.82 6.74
C VAL A 272 10.27 -10.00 7.69
N PHE A 273 10.92 -8.90 8.11
CA PHE A 273 12.17 -8.99 8.88
C PHE A 273 12.01 -8.69 10.37
N ALA A 274 10.88 -8.11 10.81
CA ALA A 274 10.68 -7.77 12.21
C ALA A 274 9.46 -8.47 12.83
N LEU A 275 8.27 -8.34 12.23
CA LEU A 275 7.03 -8.81 12.83
C LEU A 275 6.87 -10.33 12.72
N ASP A 276 6.97 -10.89 11.51
CA ASP A 276 6.83 -12.34 11.30
C ASP A 276 7.87 -13.17 12.06
N PRO A 277 9.19 -12.86 12.02
CA PRO A 277 10.20 -13.61 12.75
C PRO A 277 10.38 -13.14 14.21
N GLN A 278 9.62 -12.14 14.67
CA GLN A 278 9.76 -11.49 15.99
C GLN A 278 11.18 -10.96 16.26
N ARG A 279 11.79 -10.32 15.25
CA ARG A 279 13.11 -9.68 15.28
C ARG A 279 12.98 -8.16 15.26
N TYR A 280 12.46 -7.60 16.35
CA TYR A 280 12.10 -6.17 16.42
C TYR A 280 13.29 -5.21 16.27
N GLU A 281 14.54 -5.69 16.34
CA GLU A 281 15.72 -4.91 15.97
C GLU A 281 15.74 -4.46 14.50
N ASN A 282 14.99 -5.13 13.62
CA ASN A 282 14.84 -4.78 12.21
C ASN A 282 13.69 -3.80 11.94
N TYR A 283 12.91 -3.45 12.97
CA TYR A 283 11.77 -2.55 12.83
C TYR A 283 12.27 -1.12 12.60
N VAL A 284 11.71 -0.45 11.59
CA VAL A 284 11.97 0.97 11.33
C VAL A 284 10.66 1.75 11.32
N ALA A 285 10.72 3.03 11.67
CA ALA A 285 9.55 3.90 11.60
C ALA A 285 9.04 4.05 10.16
N ILE A 286 7.76 4.36 10.02
CA ILE A 286 7.19 4.73 8.72
C ILE A 286 7.54 6.19 8.43
N ASP A 287 8.31 6.43 7.37
CA ASP A 287 8.86 7.74 7.06
C ASP A 287 8.94 8.08 5.56
N ALA A 288 8.54 7.15 4.69
CA ALA A 288 8.61 7.28 3.24
C ALA A 288 7.28 7.00 2.51
N PRO A 289 6.14 7.61 2.91
CA PRO A 289 4.86 7.33 2.27
C PRO A 289 4.81 7.77 0.80
N VAL A 290 4.42 6.82 -0.07
CA VAL A 290 4.24 7.03 -1.51
C VAL A 290 2.80 6.83 -1.94
N THR A 291 2.37 7.53 -2.98
CA THR A 291 1.07 7.29 -3.62
C THR A 291 1.11 5.99 -4.38
N TYR A 292 0.05 5.18 -4.35
CA TYR A 292 0.00 3.93 -5.10
C TYR A 292 0.32 4.15 -6.60
N PRO A 293 1.27 3.44 -7.21
CA PRO A 293 1.56 3.62 -8.63
C PRO A 293 0.44 2.98 -9.48
N HIS A 294 0.07 3.60 -10.60
CA HIS A 294 -0.80 2.92 -11.57
C HIS A 294 -0.06 1.74 -12.25
N ILE A 295 -0.76 0.69 -12.70
CA ILE A 295 -0.15 -0.60 -13.09
C ILE A 295 -0.43 -1.09 -14.52
N TRP A 296 -1.26 -0.42 -15.32
CA TRP A 296 -1.63 -0.84 -16.68
C TRP A 296 -0.45 -1.08 -17.65
N THR A 297 0.71 -0.47 -17.44
CA THR A 297 1.92 -0.75 -18.25
C THR A 297 3.05 -1.41 -17.45
N ALA A 298 2.85 -1.70 -16.17
CA ALA A 298 3.93 -2.09 -15.27
C ALA A 298 4.55 -3.45 -15.62
N SER A 299 3.76 -4.39 -16.14
CA SER A 299 4.25 -5.70 -16.61
C SER A 299 5.31 -5.61 -17.70
N TRP A 300 5.32 -4.52 -18.47
CA TRP A 300 6.24 -4.31 -19.58
C TRP A 300 7.44 -3.45 -19.24
N PHE A 301 7.65 -3.06 -17.98
CA PHE A 301 8.85 -2.32 -17.59
C PHE A 301 10.05 -3.24 -17.39
N ASN A 302 11.25 -2.76 -17.74
CA ASN A 302 12.50 -3.41 -17.36
C ASN A 302 12.78 -3.35 -15.84
N TRP A 303 12.34 -2.28 -15.19
CA TRP A 303 12.43 -2.07 -13.74
C TRP A 303 11.13 -1.44 -13.23
N VAL A 304 10.54 -2.06 -12.20
CA VAL A 304 9.28 -1.66 -11.54
C VAL A 304 9.54 -1.04 -10.16
N GLN A 305 8.49 -0.65 -9.44
CA GLN A 305 8.51 0.24 -8.25
C GLN A 305 8.96 1.67 -8.57
N TYR A 306 8.65 2.66 -7.73
CA TYR A 306 9.02 4.06 -8.00
C TYR A 306 10.53 4.23 -8.19
N ASP A 307 11.31 3.53 -7.38
CA ASP A 307 12.77 3.53 -7.38
C ASP A 307 13.39 2.62 -8.45
N GLY A 308 12.57 1.86 -9.18
CA GLY A 308 13.07 0.93 -10.18
C GLY A 308 13.90 -0.20 -9.59
N SER A 309 13.54 -0.73 -8.43
CA SER A 309 14.33 -1.69 -7.65
C SER A 309 14.19 -3.15 -8.07
N ILE A 310 13.07 -3.56 -8.69
CA ILE A 310 12.75 -4.96 -9.00
C ILE A 310 12.55 -5.16 -10.50
N MET A 311 12.98 -6.30 -11.05
CA MET A 311 12.86 -6.63 -12.48
C MET A 311 11.81 -7.70 -12.80
N GLN A 312 11.77 -8.78 -12.01
CA GLN A 312 10.94 -9.95 -12.31
C GLN A 312 9.53 -9.82 -11.74
N PRO A 313 8.45 -10.00 -12.53
CA PRO A 313 7.07 -9.85 -12.06
C PRO A 313 6.67 -10.79 -10.93
N LEU A 314 7.10 -12.06 -10.95
CA LEU A 314 6.75 -12.99 -9.88
C LEU A 314 7.40 -12.58 -8.56
N VAL A 315 8.70 -12.26 -8.55
CA VAL A 315 9.38 -11.69 -7.38
C VAL A 315 8.67 -10.41 -6.88
N ARG A 316 8.28 -9.49 -7.78
CA ARG A 316 7.50 -8.31 -7.40
C ARG A 316 6.22 -8.71 -6.66
N ASN A 317 5.39 -9.57 -7.28
CA ASN A 317 4.08 -9.93 -6.76
C ASN A 317 4.16 -10.71 -5.45
N THR A 318 5.10 -11.65 -5.35
CA THR A 318 5.33 -12.44 -4.13
C THR A 318 5.84 -11.53 -3.00
N GLY A 319 6.80 -10.63 -3.26
CA GLY A 319 7.30 -9.68 -2.26
C GLY A 319 6.23 -8.71 -1.76
N GLU A 320 5.38 -8.20 -2.66
CA GLU A 320 4.21 -7.37 -2.28
C GLU A 320 3.22 -8.17 -1.41
N ALA A 321 2.88 -9.40 -1.79
CA ALA A 321 1.99 -10.25 -1.02
C ALA A 321 2.52 -10.51 0.41
N MET A 322 3.82 -10.78 0.56
CA MET A 322 4.45 -10.89 1.88
C MET A 322 4.31 -9.60 2.70
N GLY A 323 4.50 -8.43 2.08
CA GLY A 323 4.38 -7.13 2.75
C GLY A 323 3.00 -6.77 3.24
N VAL A 324 1.96 -7.27 2.56
CA VAL A 324 0.57 -7.20 3.03
C VAL A 324 0.16 -8.44 3.83
N ASN A 325 1.14 -9.10 4.45
CA ASN A 325 0.97 -10.20 5.41
C ASN A 325 0.42 -11.48 4.78
N ALA A 326 0.99 -11.94 3.68
CA ALA A 326 0.92 -13.35 3.29
C ALA A 326 2.00 -14.12 4.02
N ASN A 327 1.61 -15.12 4.83
CA ASN A 327 2.53 -15.79 5.73
C ASN A 327 3.64 -16.54 4.98
N ILE A 328 4.86 -16.48 5.50
CA ILE A 328 6.01 -17.28 5.09
C ILE A 328 6.69 -17.89 6.31
N ASP A 329 7.07 -19.17 6.24
CA ASP A 329 7.82 -19.82 7.30
C ASP A 329 9.33 -19.66 7.12
N THR A 330 9.94 -18.71 7.85
CA THR A 330 11.40 -18.55 7.89
C THR A 330 12.05 -19.23 9.10
N SER A 331 11.29 -20.03 9.86
CA SER A 331 11.67 -20.51 11.20
C SER A 331 11.97 -22.01 11.26
N SER A 332 11.32 -22.81 10.40
CA SER A 332 11.51 -24.26 10.34
C SER A 332 12.93 -24.66 9.92
N PRO A 333 13.44 -25.85 10.30
CA PRO A 333 14.75 -26.34 9.85
C PRO A 333 14.86 -26.46 8.31
N LYS A 334 16.10 -26.39 7.78
CA LYS A 334 16.38 -26.65 6.35
C LYS A 334 15.98 -28.09 6.03
N GLY A 335 15.12 -28.30 5.03
CA GLY A 335 14.53 -29.61 4.68
C GLY A 335 13.17 -29.91 5.32
N GLU A 336 12.68 -29.06 6.23
CA GLU A 336 11.34 -29.17 6.85
C GLU A 336 10.39 -28.08 6.31
N LYS A 337 10.32 -27.92 4.98
CA LYS A 337 9.46 -26.92 4.30
C LYS A 337 9.68 -25.46 4.75
N LYS A 338 10.92 -25.12 5.11
CA LYS A 338 11.34 -23.71 5.23
C LYS A 338 11.00 -22.97 3.93
N PHE A 339 10.49 -21.75 4.06
CA PHE A 339 9.98 -20.87 3.01
C PHE A 339 8.65 -21.29 2.37
N SER A 340 8.01 -22.35 2.87
CA SER A 340 6.60 -22.59 2.56
C SER A 340 5.78 -21.35 2.92
N SER A 341 4.82 -21.01 2.06
CA SER A 341 4.07 -19.77 2.18
C SER A 341 2.59 -19.98 1.88
N ALA A 342 1.77 -19.05 2.37
CA ALA A 342 0.35 -18.99 2.05
C ALA A 342 0.07 -18.45 0.64
N ILE A 343 1.11 -18.08 -0.13
CA ILE A 343 0.99 -17.34 -1.38
C ILE A 343 0.51 -18.29 -2.50
N PRO A 344 -0.67 -18.04 -3.10
CA PRO A 344 -1.15 -18.80 -4.23
C PRO A 344 -0.48 -18.29 -5.52
N ILE A 345 0.70 -18.83 -5.87
CA ILE A 345 1.46 -18.41 -7.07
C ILE A 345 0.63 -18.46 -8.35
N ASN A 346 -0.27 -19.45 -8.50
CA ASN A 346 -1.19 -19.50 -9.65
C ASN A 346 -2.14 -18.29 -9.73
N ASN A 347 -2.55 -17.70 -8.60
CA ASN A 347 -3.35 -16.48 -8.58
C ASN A 347 -2.48 -15.27 -8.96
N LEU A 348 -1.26 -15.17 -8.42
CA LEU A 348 -0.33 -14.10 -8.78
C LEU A 348 0.03 -14.14 -10.27
N TRP A 349 0.20 -15.34 -10.82
CA TRP A 349 0.39 -15.56 -12.25
C TRP A 349 -0.83 -15.11 -13.06
N TRP A 350 -2.04 -15.48 -12.65
CA TRP A 350 -3.25 -15.03 -13.32
C TRP A 350 -3.38 -13.50 -13.31
N ILE A 351 -3.09 -12.83 -12.19
CA ILE A 351 -3.09 -11.36 -12.10
C ILE A 351 -2.09 -10.77 -13.10
N GLU A 352 -0.86 -11.29 -13.12
CA GLU A 352 0.19 -10.79 -14.02
C GLU A 352 -0.17 -11.00 -15.50
N GLN A 353 -0.86 -12.09 -15.85
CA GLN A 353 -1.35 -12.33 -17.21
C GLN A 353 -2.51 -11.40 -17.58
N ALA A 354 -3.43 -11.13 -16.65
CA ALA A 354 -4.52 -10.18 -16.88
C ALA A 354 -3.99 -8.74 -17.09
N LEU A 355 -2.95 -8.36 -16.35
CA LEU A 355 -2.30 -7.06 -16.48
C LEU A 355 -1.49 -6.96 -17.79
N SER A 356 -0.70 -7.97 -18.13
CA SER A 356 0.20 -7.90 -19.27
C SER A 356 -0.49 -8.12 -20.61
N GLY A 357 -1.47 -9.03 -20.63
CA GLY A 357 -1.91 -9.70 -21.85
C GLY A 357 -0.77 -10.48 -22.50
N ASP A 358 -0.89 -10.72 -23.79
CA ASP A 358 0.16 -11.32 -24.61
C ASP A 358 1.33 -10.35 -24.84
N ALA A 359 2.50 -10.91 -25.16
CA ALA A 359 3.69 -10.15 -25.54
C ALA A 359 3.40 -9.13 -26.68
N PRO A 360 3.62 -7.83 -26.46
CA PRO A 360 3.35 -6.79 -27.46
C PRO A 360 4.32 -6.94 -28.65
N LEU A 361 3.80 -6.75 -29.87
CA LEU A 361 4.57 -6.82 -31.13
C LEU A 361 4.32 -5.54 -31.95
N PRO A 362 5.21 -5.11 -32.86
CA PRO A 362 5.03 -3.87 -33.63
C PRO A 362 3.67 -3.66 -34.32
N LYS A 363 2.93 -4.75 -34.61
CA LYS A 363 1.59 -4.75 -35.23
C LYS A 363 0.49 -5.28 -34.31
N ARG A 364 0.81 -5.60 -33.07
CA ARG A 364 -0.10 -6.06 -32.03
C ARG A 364 0.06 -5.16 -30.82
N GLU A 365 -0.94 -4.30 -30.62
CA GLU A 365 -1.04 -3.42 -29.45
C GLU A 365 -0.92 -4.21 -28.14
N PHE A 366 -0.66 -3.50 -27.04
CA PHE A 366 -0.73 -4.10 -25.71
C PHE A 366 -2.13 -4.68 -25.50
N THR A 367 -2.22 -5.95 -25.09
CA THR A 367 -3.50 -6.69 -25.02
C THR A 367 -3.97 -6.98 -23.59
N GLY A 368 -3.23 -6.51 -22.59
CA GLY A 368 -3.60 -6.60 -21.18
C GLY A 368 -4.47 -5.42 -20.75
N LEU A 369 -4.25 -4.96 -19.52
CA LEU A 369 -4.90 -3.78 -18.99
C LEU A 369 -4.37 -2.52 -19.71
N LEU A 370 -5.26 -1.70 -20.26
CA LEU A 370 -4.91 -0.45 -20.91
C LEU A 370 -5.07 0.77 -19.99
N SER A 371 -4.38 1.85 -20.32
CA SER A 371 -4.62 3.16 -19.70
C SER A 371 -6.02 3.67 -20.06
N PRO A 372 -6.74 4.33 -19.13
CA PRO A 372 -8.06 4.87 -19.42
C PRO A 372 -7.99 6.05 -20.38
N LYS A 373 -8.88 6.06 -21.38
CA LYS A 373 -9.08 7.22 -22.26
C LYS A 373 -9.84 8.33 -21.54
N TRP A 374 -9.61 9.58 -21.94
CA TRP A 374 -10.40 10.72 -21.48
C TRP A 374 -11.90 10.51 -21.81
N PRO A 375 -12.81 10.51 -20.83
CA PRO A 375 -14.22 10.20 -21.07
C PRO A 375 -14.93 11.25 -21.93
N ASP A 376 -15.83 10.84 -22.82
CA ASP A 376 -16.64 11.75 -23.64
C ASP A 376 -17.60 12.63 -22.81
N SER A 377 -17.90 12.21 -21.57
CA SER A 377 -18.70 12.96 -20.60
C SER A 377 -17.96 14.14 -19.96
N PHE A 378 -16.63 14.20 -20.14
CA PHE A 378 -15.78 15.28 -19.64
C PHE A 378 -15.74 16.42 -20.67
N PRO A 379 -15.22 17.61 -20.30
CA PRO A 379 -15.00 18.67 -21.28
C PRO A 379 -14.17 18.17 -22.46
N ALA A 380 -14.60 18.52 -23.68
CA ALA A 380 -13.90 18.13 -24.90
C ALA A 380 -12.47 18.67 -24.90
N ILE A 381 -11.55 17.85 -25.42
CA ILE A 381 -10.13 18.22 -25.56
C ILE A 381 -9.99 19.30 -26.64
N ASP A 382 -9.32 20.39 -26.32
CA ASP A 382 -8.96 21.45 -27.27
C ASP A 382 -7.85 20.93 -28.20
N GLN A 383 -8.24 20.57 -29.42
CA GLN A 383 -7.36 19.90 -30.38
C GLN A 383 -6.18 20.78 -30.84
N GLU A 384 -6.35 22.10 -30.91
CA GLU A 384 -5.26 22.99 -31.33
C GLU A 384 -4.23 23.15 -30.21
N LYS A 385 -4.70 23.29 -28.97
CA LYS A 385 -3.82 23.24 -27.79
C LYS A 385 -3.14 21.89 -27.65
N ALA A 386 -3.85 20.78 -27.85
CA ALA A 386 -3.27 19.45 -27.79
C ALA A 386 -2.16 19.23 -28.83
N LYS A 387 -2.33 19.73 -30.07
CA LYS A 387 -1.27 19.70 -31.10
C LYS A 387 -0.05 20.53 -30.69
N HIS A 388 -0.26 21.68 -30.06
CA HIS A 388 0.85 22.47 -29.50
C HIS A 388 1.54 21.72 -28.35
N GLY A 389 0.77 21.18 -27.41
CA GLY A 389 1.26 20.37 -26.30
C GLY A 389 2.06 19.15 -26.74
N ALA A 390 1.67 18.50 -27.85
CA ALA A 390 2.40 17.37 -28.41
C ALA A 390 3.85 17.75 -28.80
N LYS A 391 4.04 18.95 -29.39
CA LYS A 391 5.37 19.47 -29.74
C LYS A 391 6.20 19.75 -28.49
N LEU A 392 5.61 20.37 -27.48
CA LEU A 392 6.26 20.63 -26.19
C LEU A 392 6.66 19.33 -25.50
N TYR A 393 5.78 18.33 -25.51
CA TYR A 393 6.05 17.01 -24.95
C TYR A 393 7.23 16.33 -25.65
N GLN A 394 7.25 16.34 -26.98
CA GLN A 394 8.35 15.77 -27.76
C GLN A 394 9.70 16.43 -27.43
N GLN A 395 9.69 17.75 -27.25
CA GLN A 395 10.90 18.54 -26.98
C GLN A 395 11.41 18.38 -25.54
N ILE A 396 10.51 18.32 -24.56
CA ILE A 396 10.88 18.50 -23.14
C ILE A 396 10.62 17.23 -22.32
N CYS A 397 9.53 16.52 -22.56
CA CYS A 397 9.07 15.43 -21.69
C CYS A 397 9.51 14.03 -22.16
N GLN A 398 9.39 13.78 -23.47
CA GLN A 398 9.64 12.47 -24.12
C GLN A 398 11.05 11.94 -23.85
N GLY A 399 12.01 12.83 -23.65
CA GLY A 399 13.39 12.47 -23.29
C GLY A 399 13.48 11.62 -22.03
N CYS A 400 12.58 11.82 -21.06
CA CYS A 400 12.51 11.03 -19.82
C CYS A 400 11.35 10.04 -19.84
N HIS A 401 10.17 10.49 -20.28
CA HIS A 401 8.90 9.75 -20.17
C HIS A 401 8.60 8.81 -21.33
N LEU A 402 9.53 8.65 -22.29
CA LEU A 402 9.34 7.88 -23.53
C LEU A 402 8.34 8.54 -24.49
N VAL A 403 8.15 7.95 -25.66
CA VAL A 403 7.04 8.28 -26.57
C VAL A 403 5.73 7.70 -26.02
N PRO A 404 4.54 8.19 -26.45
CA PRO A 404 3.29 7.50 -26.17
C PRO A 404 3.36 6.03 -26.56
N ILE A 405 2.84 5.13 -25.73
CA ILE A 405 2.91 3.67 -25.98
C ILE A 405 2.16 3.24 -27.25
N SER A 406 1.22 4.06 -27.73
CA SER A 406 0.48 3.88 -28.98
C SER A 406 1.27 4.31 -30.22
N SER A 407 2.42 4.98 -30.06
CA SER A 407 3.26 5.43 -31.17
C SER A 407 4.06 4.27 -31.78
N GLU A 408 4.16 4.22 -33.11
CA GLU A 408 5.06 3.28 -33.80
C GLU A 408 6.53 3.44 -33.38
N GLU A 409 6.91 4.61 -32.88
CA GLU A 409 8.28 4.85 -32.40
C GLU A 409 8.62 4.02 -31.16
N ILE A 410 7.62 3.56 -30.38
CA ILE A 410 7.85 2.82 -29.13
C ILE A 410 8.67 1.54 -29.34
N TRP A 411 8.60 0.96 -30.54
CA TRP A 411 9.28 -0.28 -30.91
C TRP A 411 10.76 -0.09 -31.24
N GLN A 412 11.26 1.15 -31.25
CA GLN A 412 12.69 1.40 -31.44
C GLN A 412 13.49 0.78 -30.28
N PRO A 413 14.66 0.16 -30.53
CA PRO A 413 15.47 -0.51 -29.50
C PRO A 413 15.84 0.36 -28.29
N LYS A 414 15.84 1.69 -28.45
CA LYS A 414 16.11 2.64 -27.35
C LYS A 414 14.98 2.70 -26.31
N TYR A 415 13.74 2.42 -26.73
CA TYR A 415 12.54 2.47 -25.91
C TYR A 415 12.08 1.08 -25.49
N MET A 416 12.28 0.07 -26.34
CA MET A 416 11.85 -1.30 -26.05
C MET A 416 12.89 -2.31 -26.54
N ALA A 417 13.40 -3.15 -25.64
CA ALA A 417 14.44 -4.13 -25.94
C ALA A 417 14.41 -5.33 -25.00
N PRO A 418 14.97 -6.49 -25.40
CA PRO A 418 15.20 -7.61 -24.50
C PRO A 418 16.14 -7.23 -23.35
N ILE A 419 15.90 -7.82 -22.18
CA ILE A 419 16.80 -7.68 -21.03
C ILE A 419 17.99 -8.61 -21.26
N LYS A 420 19.21 -8.07 -21.14
CA LYS A 420 20.46 -8.83 -21.23
C LYS A 420 21.08 -9.01 -19.85
N TYR A 421 21.49 -10.22 -19.52
CA TYR A 421 22.08 -10.58 -18.22
C TYR A 421 23.08 -11.72 -18.37
N VAL A 422 23.91 -11.95 -17.35
CA VAL A 422 24.95 -12.97 -17.36
C VAL A 422 24.72 -13.97 -16.24
N VAL A 423 24.70 -15.26 -16.62
CA VAL A 423 24.66 -16.40 -15.69
C VAL A 423 25.89 -17.24 -15.98
N ASP A 424 26.71 -17.52 -14.96
CA ASP A 424 27.93 -18.32 -15.07
C ASP A 424 28.88 -17.91 -16.21
N GLY A 425 28.99 -16.60 -16.45
CA GLY A 425 29.84 -16.03 -17.51
C GLY A 425 29.25 -16.12 -18.93
N VAL A 426 28.03 -16.64 -19.09
CA VAL A 426 27.31 -16.72 -20.37
C VAL A 426 26.27 -15.60 -20.45
N GLU A 427 26.36 -14.77 -21.51
CA GLU A 427 25.34 -13.75 -21.79
C GLU A 427 24.03 -14.42 -22.26
N GLN A 428 22.94 -14.08 -21.59
CA GLN A 428 21.58 -14.49 -21.90
C GLN A 428 20.72 -13.25 -22.19
N GLN A 429 19.57 -13.48 -22.83
CA GLN A 429 18.57 -12.43 -23.04
C GLN A 429 17.15 -12.98 -22.96
N THR A 430 16.21 -12.13 -22.54
CA THR A 430 14.78 -12.49 -22.53
C THR A 430 14.24 -12.66 -23.95
N SER A 431 13.20 -13.49 -24.12
CA SER A 431 12.48 -13.59 -25.40
C SER A 431 11.73 -12.31 -25.72
N ASP A 432 11.09 -11.74 -24.70
CA ASP A 432 10.26 -10.56 -24.83
C ASP A 432 11.11 -9.30 -24.73
N SER A 433 10.77 -8.31 -25.55
CA SER A 433 11.25 -6.94 -25.36
C SER A 433 10.39 -6.23 -24.31
N VAL A 434 11.02 -5.39 -23.50
CA VAL A 434 10.37 -4.60 -22.45
C VAL A 434 10.72 -3.13 -22.59
N LEU A 435 9.88 -2.25 -22.06
CA LEU A 435 10.09 -0.81 -22.00
C LEU A 435 11.33 -0.49 -21.17
N ASN A 436 12.27 0.19 -21.80
CA ASN A 436 13.50 0.66 -21.19
C ASN A 436 13.26 1.98 -20.47
N LEU A 437 12.95 1.90 -19.17
CA LEU A 437 12.69 3.09 -18.36
C LEU A 437 13.98 3.78 -17.92
N LYS A 438 13.95 5.11 -17.90
CA LYS A 438 15.05 5.91 -17.37
C LYS A 438 14.91 6.07 -15.87
N LEU A 439 15.92 5.64 -15.13
CA LEU A 439 16.05 5.98 -13.71
C LEU A 439 16.75 7.33 -13.58
N ILE A 440 16.09 8.29 -12.93
CA ILE A 440 16.61 9.62 -12.70
C ILE A 440 17.15 9.72 -11.27
N PRO A 441 18.45 9.98 -11.05
CA PRO A 441 19.03 10.06 -9.70
C PRO A 441 18.41 11.17 -8.84
N HIS A 442 18.31 10.97 -7.52
CA HIS A 442 17.82 11.98 -6.56
C HIS A 442 18.55 13.33 -6.68
N LYS A 443 19.85 13.29 -6.95
CA LYS A 443 20.67 14.49 -7.15
C LYS A 443 20.23 15.32 -8.35
N GLN A 444 19.53 14.71 -9.31
CA GLN A 444 19.01 15.39 -10.49
C GLN A 444 17.52 15.69 -10.38
N ILE A 445 16.68 14.70 -10.07
CA ILE A 445 15.22 14.88 -10.05
C ILE A 445 14.77 15.81 -8.92
N GLY A 446 15.52 15.87 -7.81
CA GLY A 446 15.27 16.80 -6.71
C GLY A 446 14.01 16.57 -5.88
N THR A 447 13.17 15.58 -6.25
CA THR A 447 11.98 15.18 -5.48
C THR A 447 12.37 14.57 -4.14
N ASP A 448 11.40 14.43 -3.24
CA ASP A 448 11.60 13.84 -1.91
C ASP A 448 12.38 12.50 -2.00
N PRO A 449 13.52 12.34 -1.30
CA PRO A 449 14.36 11.16 -1.45
C PRO A 449 13.98 10.01 -0.51
N ALA A 450 13.00 10.17 0.40
CA ALA A 450 12.73 9.23 1.49
C ALA A 450 12.52 7.80 0.98
N GLN A 451 11.62 7.60 0.01
CA GLN A 451 11.34 6.29 -0.58
C GLN A 451 12.59 5.64 -1.20
N GLY A 452 13.27 6.33 -2.11
CA GLY A 452 14.46 5.75 -2.74
C GLY A 452 15.62 5.52 -1.76
N ASN A 453 15.66 6.26 -0.64
CA ASN A 453 16.63 6.03 0.43
C ASN A 453 16.37 4.73 1.19
N VAL A 454 15.15 4.21 1.24
CA VAL A 454 14.84 2.93 1.89
C VAL A 454 15.63 1.81 1.21
N ILE A 455 15.51 1.66 -0.12
CA ILE A 455 16.30 0.67 -0.87
C ILE A 455 17.80 0.95 -0.76
N ALA A 456 18.22 2.22 -0.86
CA ALA A 456 19.63 2.56 -0.87
C ALA A 456 20.33 2.30 0.47
N ASN A 457 19.65 2.53 1.60
CA ASN A 457 20.31 2.66 2.90
C ASN A 457 19.82 1.67 3.96
N ARG A 458 18.59 1.15 3.87
CA ARG A 458 18.06 0.25 4.91
C ARG A 458 18.84 -1.07 4.91
N THR A 459 19.24 -1.49 6.11
CA THR A 459 19.81 -2.82 6.34
C THR A 459 18.94 -3.62 7.31
N VAL A 460 19.10 -4.94 7.26
CA VAL A 460 18.41 -5.88 8.13
C VAL A 460 19.40 -6.92 8.66
N ASN A 461 19.18 -7.38 9.88
CA ASN A 461 19.86 -8.48 10.51
C ASN A 461 19.07 -9.78 10.30
N THR A 462 19.60 -10.69 9.49
CA THR A 462 19.02 -12.03 9.27
C THR A 462 19.84 -13.14 9.91
N ALA A 463 21.02 -12.81 10.46
CA ALA A 463 21.89 -13.76 11.13
C ALA A 463 21.23 -14.39 12.35
N GLY A 464 21.63 -15.63 12.65
CA GLY A 464 21.38 -16.28 13.93
C GLY A 464 22.63 -17.00 14.41
N LYS A 465 22.57 -17.61 15.59
CA LYS A 465 23.70 -18.40 16.09
C LYS A 465 23.83 -19.71 15.32
N ASP A 466 24.91 -19.84 14.55
CA ASP A 466 25.54 -21.13 14.29
C ASP A 466 26.35 -21.50 15.54
N ASP A 467 25.87 -22.46 16.34
CA ASP A 467 26.59 -23.24 17.38
C ASP A 467 27.61 -22.58 18.33
N ASN A 468 27.82 -21.26 18.38
CA ASN A 468 28.65 -20.60 19.39
C ASN A 468 28.35 -19.09 19.58
N LYS A 469 28.09 -18.74 20.85
CA LYS A 469 28.10 -17.41 21.56
C LYS A 469 28.24 -16.15 20.66
N ALA A 470 27.34 -15.16 20.64
CA ALA A 470 26.66 -14.47 21.74
C ALA A 470 25.53 -13.52 21.26
N LEU A 471 24.71 -13.05 22.21
CA LEU A 471 23.81 -11.86 22.22
C LEU A 471 22.40 -11.87 21.59
N THR A 472 21.98 -12.86 20.80
CA THR A 472 20.54 -13.12 20.54
C THR A 472 20.21 -14.61 20.62
N SER A 473 18.95 -14.96 20.91
CA SER A 473 18.43 -16.34 20.96
C SER A 473 17.75 -16.77 19.66
N THR A 474 17.85 -15.97 18.60
CA THR A 474 17.09 -16.12 17.35
C THR A 474 17.86 -16.97 16.32
N LYS A 475 17.19 -17.93 15.69
CA LYS A 475 17.73 -18.75 14.58
C LYS A 475 17.81 -17.92 13.31
N GLY A 476 18.85 -18.11 12.48
CA GLY A 476 18.99 -17.41 11.21
C GLY A 476 17.79 -17.62 10.31
N MET A 477 17.46 -16.62 9.47
CA MET A 477 16.29 -16.70 8.58
C MET A 477 16.51 -17.71 7.44
N GLY A 478 17.76 -18.12 7.20
CA GLY A 478 18.15 -19.16 6.26
C GLY A 478 18.34 -18.68 4.83
N ILE A 479 18.67 -17.40 4.62
CA ILE A 479 18.98 -16.91 3.27
C ILE A 479 20.22 -17.64 2.74
N ASP A 480 20.08 -18.29 1.60
CA ASP A 480 21.12 -19.07 0.91
C ASP A 480 20.72 -19.26 -0.57
N THR A 481 20.87 -18.22 -1.39
CA THR A 481 20.47 -18.24 -2.80
C THR A 481 21.32 -17.27 -3.63
N ASP A 482 21.28 -17.44 -4.95
CA ASP A 482 21.76 -16.42 -5.88
C ASP A 482 20.63 -15.44 -6.22
N ILE A 483 20.98 -14.16 -6.36
CA ILE A 483 20.13 -13.13 -6.96
C ILE A 483 20.90 -12.41 -8.05
N CYS A 484 20.25 -11.65 -8.91
CA CYS A 484 20.92 -10.84 -9.92
C CYS A 484 21.03 -9.37 -9.49
N ALA A 485 22.08 -8.66 -9.89
CA ALA A 485 22.20 -7.20 -9.71
C ALA A 485 23.10 -6.55 -10.79
N PRO A 486 22.97 -5.23 -11.05
CA PRO A 486 23.93 -4.49 -11.88
C PRO A 486 25.33 -4.43 -11.24
N ALA A 487 26.36 -4.79 -12.01
CA ALA A 487 27.77 -4.64 -11.60
C ALA A 487 28.23 -3.16 -11.71
N PRO A 488 29.11 -2.59 -10.85
CA PRO A 488 29.74 -3.18 -9.65
C PRO A 488 29.70 -2.23 -8.42
N THR A 489 28.91 -2.50 -7.36
CA THR A 489 28.95 -1.75 -6.07
C THR A 489 28.35 -2.50 -4.87
N LEU A 490 28.53 -3.82 -4.71
CA LEU A 490 28.08 -4.52 -3.49
C LEU A 490 29.25 -4.80 -2.53
N PRO A 491 29.12 -4.53 -1.21
CA PRO A 491 30.22 -4.67 -0.23
C PRO A 491 30.75 -6.10 -0.07
N THR A 492 29.97 -7.11 -0.46
CA THR A 492 30.26 -8.54 -0.24
C THR A 492 31.15 -9.17 -1.30
N PHE A 493 31.55 -8.42 -2.33
CA PHE A 493 32.61 -8.84 -3.26
C PHE A 493 34.00 -8.71 -2.61
N SER A 494 34.24 -9.38 -1.49
CA SER A 494 35.57 -9.48 -0.89
C SER A 494 36.35 -10.63 -1.53
N SER A 495 37.42 -10.25 -2.24
CA SER A 495 38.62 -11.04 -2.57
C SER A 495 38.40 -12.43 -3.19
N GLY A 496 38.14 -12.49 -4.50
CA GLY A 496 38.31 -13.74 -5.26
C GLY A 496 37.61 -13.81 -6.62
N SER A 497 36.58 -13.01 -6.86
CA SER A 497 35.82 -13.06 -8.12
C SER A 497 36.33 -12.06 -9.16
N LYS A 498 36.08 -12.39 -10.43
CA LYS A 498 36.46 -11.71 -11.68
C LYS A 498 35.82 -10.32 -11.85
N GLN A 499 35.82 -9.47 -10.82
CA GLN A 499 35.21 -8.15 -10.82
C GLN A 499 35.73 -7.24 -11.95
N SER A 500 36.98 -7.44 -12.38
CA SER A 500 37.59 -6.72 -13.50
C SER A 500 37.08 -7.14 -14.89
N GLU A 501 36.31 -8.23 -15.01
CA GLU A 501 35.82 -8.76 -16.29
C GLU A 501 34.44 -8.23 -16.70
N TYR A 502 33.65 -7.68 -15.77
CA TYR A 502 32.28 -7.25 -16.03
C TYR A 502 32.18 -5.77 -16.41
N LYS A 503 31.28 -5.46 -17.36
CA LYS A 503 30.98 -4.09 -17.77
C LYS A 503 30.14 -3.41 -16.69
N LYS A 504 30.28 -2.09 -16.54
CA LYS A 504 29.43 -1.28 -15.66
C LYS A 504 27.94 -1.43 -16.08
N GLU A 505 27.05 -1.55 -15.10
CA GLU A 505 25.62 -1.84 -15.22
C GLU A 505 25.28 -3.23 -15.81
N GLN A 506 26.26 -4.11 -16.02
CA GLN A 506 25.99 -5.47 -16.49
C GLN A 506 25.30 -6.26 -15.40
N LEU A 507 24.18 -6.89 -15.73
CA LEU A 507 23.41 -7.71 -14.79
C LEU A 507 24.11 -9.05 -14.58
N VAL A 508 24.49 -9.36 -13.34
CA VAL A 508 25.25 -10.56 -12.96
C VAL A 508 24.64 -11.22 -11.73
N ASN A 509 24.76 -12.54 -11.62
CA ASN A 509 24.39 -13.28 -10.42
C ASN A 509 25.38 -13.01 -9.27
N ILE A 510 24.83 -12.88 -8.07
CA ILE A 510 25.53 -12.67 -6.81
C ILE A 510 24.98 -13.64 -5.77
N PRO A 511 25.84 -14.34 -5.03
CA PRO A 511 25.40 -15.14 -3.90
C PRO A 511 24.99 -14.22 -2.75
N ILE A 512 23.87 -14.54 -2.11
CA ILE A 512 23.42 -13.89 -0.88
C ILE A 512 23.14 -14.94 0.19
N SER A 513 23.67 -14.67 1.38
CA SER A 513 23.49 -15.50 2.56
C SER A 513 23.07 -14.66 3.77
N ASP A 514 22.64 -15.30 4.85
CA ASP A 514 22.37 -14.64 6.12
C ASP A 514 23.54 -13.78 6.64
N GLY A 515 23.22 -12.73 7.39
CA GLY A 515 24.19 -11.73 7.82
C GLY A 515 23.60 -10.72 8.81
N SER A 516 24.47 -10.09 9.61
CA SER A 516 24.04 -9.18 10.68
C SER A 516 23.66 -7.78 10.18
N SER A 517 23.99 -7.44 8.93
CA SER A 517 23.66 -6.17 8.29
C SER A 517 23.71 -6.32 6.76
N ILE A 518 22.63 -6.88 6.20
CA ILE A 518 22.45 -7.04 4.76
C ILE A 518 21.58 -5.89 4.25
N ASN A 519 21.83 -5.38 3.05
CA ASN A 519 20.90 -4.44 2.41
C ASN A 519 19.49 -5.06 2.31
N PHE A 520 18.49 -4.30 2.73
CA PHE A 520 17.09 -4.73 2.77
C PHE A 520 16.59 -5.26 1.42
N GLY A 521 16.86 -4.56 0.32
CA GLY A 521 16.38 -4.95 -1.02
C GLY A 521 16.94 -6.29 -1.47
N LEU A 522 18.22 -6.55 -1.18
CA LEU A 522 18.86 -7.83 -1.51
C LEU A 522 18.34 -8.96 -0.61
N ALA A 523 18.25 -8.73 0.70
CA ALA A 523 17.73 -9.72 1.64
C ALA A 523 16.29 -10.12 1.29
N LEU A 524 15.45 -9.13 0.96
CA LEU A 524 14.08 -9.38 0.51
C LEU A 524 14.05 -10.16 -0.80
N GLY A 525 14.88 -9.79 -1.77
CA GLY A 525 15.03 -10.51 -3.03
C GLY A 525 15.39 -11.99 -2.83
N GLY A 526 16.25 -12.29 -1.86
CA GLY A 526 16.64 -13.67 -1.52
C GLY A 526 15.56 -14.47 -0.78
N ILE A 527 14.83 -13.84 0.16
CA ILE A 527 13.67 -14.48 0.83
C ILE A 527 12.57 -14.79 -0.19
N VAL A 528 12.27 -13.84 -1.08
CA VAL A 528 11.25 -14.02 -2.11
C VAL A 528 11.66 -15.10 -3.12
N GLN A 529 12.93 -15.14 -3.52
CA GLN A 529 13.44 -16.20 -4.39
C GLN A 529 13.18 -17.58 -3.79
N GLN A 530 13.62 -17.79 -2.55
CA GLN A 530 13.46 -19.09 -1.88
C GLN A 530 12.00 -19.45 -1.61
N ALA A 531 11.12 -18.47 -1.41
CA ALA A 531 9.68 -18.72 -1.29
C ALA A 531 9.06 -19.20 -2.60
N ASN A 532 9.47 -18.60 -3.74
CA ASN A 532 9.05 -19.05 -5.06
C ASN A 532 9.61 -20.46 -5.35
N ASP A 533 10.88 -20.70 -5.02
CA ASP A 533 11.55 -21.99 -5.23
C ASP A 533 10.90 -23.10 -4.38
N ALA A 534 10.59 -22.82 -3.12
CA ALA A 534 9.85 -23.74 -2.25
C ALA A 534 8.48 -24.08 -2.85
N TRP A 535 7.76 -23.09 -3.39
CA TRP A 535 6.49 -23.35 -4.06
C TRP A 535 6.66 -24.20 -5.33
N PHE A 536 7.68 -23.94 -6.15
CA PHE A 536 7.99 -24.75 -7.32
C PHE A 536 8.29 -26.20 -6.96
N GLU A 537 9.10 -26.42 -5.91
CA GLU A 537 9.43 -27.75 -5.41
C GLU A 537 8.18 -28.48 -4.88
N GLU A 538 7.38 -27.83 -4.03
CA GLU A 538 6.16 -28.39 -3.45
C GLU A 538 5.09 -28.74 -4.49
N ASN A 539 5.10 -28.06 -5.65
CA ASN A 539 4.15 -28.27 -6.74
C ASN A 539 4.77 -29.03 -7.93
N TYR A 540 5.98 -29.58 -7.78
CA TYR A 540 6.68 -30.37 -8.80
C TYR A 540 6.85 -29.64 -10.14
N ILE A 541 7.11 -28.33 -10.10
CA ILE A 541 7.36 -27.52 -11.29
C ILE A 541 8.82 -27.69 -11.72
N ALA A 542 9.05 -28.36 -12.86
CA ALA A 542 10.38 -28.56 -13.40
C ALA A 542 11.05 -27.22 -13.76
N GLU A 543 12.38 -27.14 -13.64
CA GLU A 543 13.17 -25.92 -13.88
C GLU A 543 12.86 -25.25 -15.23
N GLN A 544 12.77 -26.06 -16.29
CA GLN A 544 12.41 -25.60 -17.64
C GLN A 544 11.02 -24.94 -17.74
N ASP A 545 10.10 -25.27 -16.84
CA ASP A 545 8.73 -24.77 -16.80
C ASP A 545 8.59 -23.55 -15.88
N GLN A 546 9.56 -23.30 -14.98
CA GLN A 546 9.55 -22.14 -14.10
C GLN A 546 9.63 -20.81 -14.88
N ALA A 547 10.28 -20.83 -16.06
CA ALA A 547 10.35 -19.69 -16.97
C ALA A 547 8.96 -19.18 -17.39
N TYR A 548 7.94 -20.04 -17.40
CA TYR A 548 6.55 -19.65 -17.64
C TYR A 548 6.09 -18.65 -16.58
N TYR A 549 6.25 -18.98 -15.29
CA TYR A 549 5.82 -18.13 -14.17
C TYR A 549 6.65 -16.87 -14.01
N THR A 550 7.95 -16.93 -14.32
CA THR A 550 8.87 -15.79 -14.18
C THR A 550 8.92 -14.89 -15.43
N LYS A 551 8.19 -15.26 -16.50
CA LYS A 551 8.31 -14.66 -17.85
C LYS A 551 9.74 -14.67 -18.40
N GLY A 552 10.53 -15.67 -18.02
CA GLY A 552 11.93 -15.80 -18.37
C GLY A 552 12.83 -14.66 -17.88
N ARG A 553 12.37 -13.82 -16.93
CA ARG A 553 13.16 -12.70 -16.40
C ARG A 553 13.95 -13.13 -15.18
N PRO A 554 15.24 -12.75 -15.05
CA PRO A 554 16.02 -13.01 -13.85
C PRO A 554 15.51 -12.21 -12.65
N ASN A 555 15.69 -12.74 -11.43
CA ASN A 555 15.47 -12.00 -10.19
C ASN A 555 16.57 -10.96 -9.97
N CYS A 556 16.57 -9.90 -10.78
CA CYS A 556 17.51 -8.80 -10.64
C CYS A 556 16.97 -7.71 -9.72
N LEU A 557 17.81 -7.29 -8.78
CA LEU A 557 17.55 -6.22 -7.83
C LEU A 557 18.51 -5.06 -8.11
N ARG A 558 18.00 -3.83 -8.04
CA ARG A 558 18.80 -2.62 -8.20
C ARG A 558 18.73 -1.79 -6.93
N ILE A 559 19.89 -1.60 -6.29
CA ILE A 559 20.05 -0.66 -5.19
C ILE A 559 20.36 0.71 -5.79
N SER A 560 19.38 1.60 -5.85
CA SER A 560 19.57 2.93 -6.44
C SER A 560 18.87 4.04 -5.68
N GLY A 561 19.49 5.22 -5.64
CA GLY A 561 18.89 6.46 -5.10
C GLY A 561 18.34 7.35 -6.22
N GLY A 562 17.19 6.98 -6.79
CA GLY A 562 16.53 7.71 -7.87
C GLY A 562 15.11 7.22 -8.10
N TYR A 563 14.40 7.87 -9.03
CA TYR A 563 13.04 7.47 -9.43
C TYR A 563 12.93 7.28 -10.93
N LYS A 564 12.14 6.28 -11.35
CA LYS A 564 11.94 5.98 -12.76
C LYS A 564 10.97 6.97 -13.40
N ALA A 565 11.31 7.47 -14.57
CA ALA A 565 10.37 8.15 -15.44
C ALA A 565 9.60 7.09 -16.27
N ARG A 566 8.28 7.09 -16.12
CA ARG A 566 7.36 6.14 -16.77
C ARG A 566 6.59 6.80 -17.93
N PRO A 567 6.04 6.02 -18.88
CA PRO A 567 5.06 6.54 -19.85
C PRO A 567 3.92 7.30 -19.18
N LEU A 568 3.41 8.34 -19.85
CA LEU A 568 2.35 9.20 -19.35
C LEU A 568 0.95 8.84 -19.89
N ASN A 569 0.79 7.68 -20.52
CA ASN A 569 -0.52 7.21 -20.97
C ASN A 569 -1.48 7.01 -19.79
N GLY A 570 -2.66 7.63 -19.85
CA GLY A 570 -3.63 7.67 -18.77
C GLY A 570 -3.27 8.57 -17.58
N ILE A 571 -2.23 9.42 -17.68
CA ILE A 571 -1.74 10.25 -16.56
C ILE A 571 -2.83 11.17 -15.97
N TRP A 572 -3.84 11.53 -16.76
CA TRP A 572 -4.97 12.34 -16.31
C TRP A 572 -5.73 11.70 -15.13
N ALA A 573 -5.72 10.37 -15.04
CA ALA A 573 -6.48 9.58 -14.08
C ALA A 573 -5.66 9.13 -12.85
N THR A 574 -4.48 9.72 -12.63
CA THR A 574 -3.52 9.21 -11.62
C THR A 574 -3.13 10.25 -10.57
N ALA A 575 -3.95 11.28 -10.39
CA ALA A 575 -3.72 12.23 -9.31
C ALA A 575 -3.85 11.53 -7.93
N PRO A 576 -3.11 11.98 -6.90
CA PRO A 576 -2.14 13.07 -6.92
C PRO A 576 -0.81 12.68 -7.59
N PHE A 577 0.00 13.69 -7.92
CA PHE A 577 1.24 13.57 -8.67
C PHE A 577 2.49 13.62 -7.80
N LEU A 578 3.63 13.30 -8.44
CA LEU A 578 4.88 12.86 -7.82
C LEU A 578 4.72 11.51 -7.09
N HIS A 579 5.84 10.88 -6.74
CA HIS A 579 5.82 9.58 -6.10
C HIS A 579 5.13 9.59 -4.73
N ASN A 580 5.08 10.75 -4.05
CA ASN A 580 4.51 10.91 -2.72
C ASN A 580 3.15 11.61 -2.69
N GLY A 581 2.54 11.92 -3.83
CA GLY A 581 1.21 12.53 -3.87
C GLY A 581 1.13 13.97 -3.35
N SER A 582 2.26 14.68 -3.35
CA SER A 582 2.38 16.05 -2.82
C SER A 582 1.91 17.14 -3.78
N ILE A 583 1.39 16.77 -4.96
CA ILE A 583 0.88 17.70 -5.98
C ILE A 583 -0.51 17.26 -6.43
N PRO A 584 -1.58 18.07 -6.27
CA PRO A 584 -2.95 17.58 -6.50
C PRO A 584 -3.37 17.55 -7.98
N SER A 585 -2.76 18.35 -8.85
CA SER A 585 -3.16 18.46 -10.27
C SER A 585 -1.98 18.60 -11.25
N LEU A 586 -2.19 18.28 -12.52
CA LEU A 586 -1.18 18.50 -13.56
C LEU A 586 -0.85 19.98 -13.73
N MET A 587 -1.86 20.86 -13.58
CA MET A 587 -1.62 22.31 -13.57
C MET A 587 -0.61 22.69 -12.49
N ASP A 588 -0.80 22.21 -11.25
CA ASP A 588 0.10 22.54 -10.15
C ASP A 588 1.49 21.89 -10.34
N LEU A 589 1.58 20.70 -10.95
CA LEU A 589 2.86 20.03 -11.28
C LEU A 589 3.68 20.83 -12.29
N LEU A 590 3.03 21.33 -13.33
CA LEU A 590 3.66 22.08 -14.42
C LEU A 590 3.90 23.56 -14.07
N SER A 591 3.38 24.02 -12.93
CA SER A 591 3.58 25.38 -12.44
C SER A 591 4.97 25.57 -11.82
N PRO A 592 5.49 26.82 -11.80
CA PRO A 592 6.71 27.15 -11.09
C PRO A 592 6.64 26.67 -9.62
N PRO A 593 7.76 26.26 -9.01
CA PRO A 593 7.78 25.76 -7.64
C PRO A 593 7.14 26.71 -6.61
N SER A 594 7.25 28.03 -6.82
CA SER A 594 6.65 29.06 -5.95
C SER A 594 5.12 29.11 -6.01
N GLU A 595 4.49 28.53 -7.03
CA GLU A 595 3.04 28.47 -7.19
C GLU A 595 2.44 27.14 -6.66
N ARG A 596 3.29 26.17 -6.29
CA ARG A 596 2.83 24.86 -5.80
C ARG A 596 2.21 25.00 -4.40
N PRO A 597 1.15 24.24 -4.09
CA PRO A 597 0.50 24.33 -2.79
C PRO A 597 1.38 23.80 -1.66
N GLU A 598 1.41 24.49 -0.51
CA GLU A 598 2.08 24.03 0.72
C GLU A 598 1.32 22.88 1.42
N LEU A 599 0.00 22.84 1.22
CA LEU A 599 -0.89 21.86 1.84
C LEU A 599 -1.77 21.24 0.76
N VAL A 600 -1.93 19.91 0.81
CA VAL A 600 -2.78 19.15 -0.12
C VAL A 600 -3.81 18.35 0.67
N GLN A 601 -5.08 18.50 0.32
CA GLN A 601 -6.16 17.69 0.90
C GLN A 601 -6.35 16.41 0.09
N LEU A 602 -6.33 15.26 0.78
CA LEU A 602 -6.52 13.92 0.22
C LEU A 602 -7.70 13.20 0.90
N GLY A 603 -8.32 12.27 0.16
CA GLY A 603 -9.51 11.52 0.58
C GLY A 603 -10.81 12.00 -0.09
N ASP A 604 -10.81 13.23 -0.63
CA ASP A 604 -11.84 13.65 -1.59
C ASP A 604 -11.47 13.10 -2.98
N ILE A 605 -12.46 12.51 -3.64
CA ILE A 605 -12.32 11.90 -4.97
C ILE A 605 -12.93 12.79 -6.07
N ALA A 606 -13.36 14.01 -5.74
CA ALA A 606 -13.84 14.98 -6.72
C ALA A 606 -12.75 15.39 -7.70
N PHE A 607 -13.04 15.25 -9.00
CA PHE A 607 -12.11 15.55 -10.08
C PHE A 607 -12.29 16.96 -10.65
N ASP A 608 -11.18 17.66 -10.86
CA ASP A 608 -11.12 18.92 -11.59
C ASP A 608 -10.62 18.66 -13.03
N PRO A 609 -11.47 18.74 -14.07
CA PRO A 609 -11.05 18.48 -15.45
C PRO A 609 -10.27 19.64 -16.10
N GLN A 610 -10.26 20.83 -15.49
CA GLN A 610 -9.51 21.98 -16.00
C GLN A 610 -8.06 21.92 -15.53
N LYS A 611 -7.85 21.69 -14.23
CA LYS A 611 -6.52 21.49 -13.66
C LYS A 611 -5.96 20.08 -13.88
N VAL A 612 -6.85 19.11 -14.15
CA VAL A 612 -6.60 17.68 -14.29
C VAL A 612 -5.98 17.09 -13.03
N GLY A 613 -6.85 16.78 -12.06
CA GLY A 613 -6.47 16.13 -10.81
C GLY A 613 -7.53 16.24 -9.72
N ILE A 614 -7.11 16.13 -8.47
CA ILE A 614 -8.00 16.20 -7.30
C ILE A 614 -8.41 17.65 -7.07
N LYS A 615 -9.72 17.88 -6.99
CA LYS A 615 -10.29 19.18 -6.64
C LYS A 615 -9.92 19.52 -5.19
N GLN A 616 -9.28 20.66 -4.99
CA GLN A 616 -8.85 21.12 -3.66
C GLN A 616 -9.87 22.08 -3.05
N ASP A 617 -10.04 22.03 -1.72
CA ASP A 617 -10.82 23.03 -0.98
C ASP A 617 -10.13 24.41 -1.04
N LYS A 618 -10.90 25.49 -1.15
CA LYS A 618 -10.34 26.85 -1.22
C LYS A 618 -9.69 27.30 0.09
N ASN A 619 -10.00 26.64 1.19
CA ASN A 619 -9.56 26.92 2.54
C ASN A 619 -8.60 25.86 3.09
N VAL A 620 -8.03 24.97 2.27
CA VAL A 620 -7.05 23.94 2.74
C VAL A 620 -5.98 24.56 3.64
N GLN A 621 -5.52 25.78 3.31
CA GLN A 621 -4.52 26.53 4.08
C GLN A 621 -4.91 26.83 5.55
N LYS A 622 -6.21 26.82 5.90
CA LYS A 622 -6.67 27.01 7.28
C LYS A 622 -6.38 25.81 8.17
N HIS A 623 -6.13 24.64 7.58
CA HIS A 623 -5.86 23.39 8.28
C HIS A 623 -4.36 23.16 8.56
N LYS A 624 -3.55 24.22 8.48
CA LYS A 624 -2.10 24.12 8.77
C LYS A 624 -1.86 23.59 10.19
N GLY A 625 -1.09 22.51 10.29
CA GLY A 625 -0.82 21.82 11.55
C GLY A 625 -1.84 20.74 11.93
N GLU A 626 -2.95 20.60 11.19
CA GLU A 626 -3.89 19.49 11.32
C GLU A 626 -3.41 18.29 10.48
N LYS A 627 -3.58 17.07 10.99
CA LYS A 627 -3.35 15.82 10.22
C LYS A 627 -4.57 15.45 9.39
N TYR A 628 -5.74 15.60 10.00
CA TYR A 628 -7.04 15.44 9.35
C TYR A 628 -7.90 16.64 9.72
N ASN A 629 -8.65 17.15 8.75
CA ASN A 629 -9.57 18.26 9.02
C ASN A 629 -10.82 17.77 9.78
N HIS A 630 -11.67 18.72 10.18
CA HIS A 630 -12.92 18.45 10.88
C HIS A 630 -13.97 17.64 10.09
N GLU A 631 -13.75 17.39 8.80
CA GLU A 631 -14.58 16.51 7.96
C GLU A 631 -13.95 15.12 7.80
N GLY A 632 -12.71 14.91 8.27
CA GLY A 632 -11.99 13.65 8.22
C GLY A 632 -11.07 13.48 7.01
N PHE A 633 -10.92 14.50 6.17
CA PHE A 633 -9.97 14.48 5.05
C PHE A 633 -8.53 14.65 5.53
N PHE A 634 -7.58 13.97 4.90
CA PHE A 634 -6.17 14.05 5.23
C PHE A 634 -5.55 15.34 4.70
N ILE A 635 -4.74 16.01 5.52
CA ILE A 635 -4.04 17.24 5.16
C ILE A 635 -2.54 16.93 5.09
N LEU A 636 -2.04 16.78 3.87
CA LEU A 636 -0.63 16.57 3.58
C LEU A 636 0.08 17.92 3.63
N ASP A 637 0.96 18.09 4.61
CA ASP A 637 1.86 19.24 4.72
C ASP A 637 3.19 18.93 4.02
N THR A 638 3.52 19.70 2.98
CA THR A 638 4.71 19.47 2.14
C THR A 638 6.02 19.88 2.81
N ALA A 639 5.97 20.54 3.97
CA ALA A 639 7.15 20.87 4.77
C ALA A 639 7.64 19.69 5.63
N ILE A 640 6.80 18.66 5.82
CA ILE A 640 7.16 17.44 6.56
C ILE A 640 8.09 16.58 5.67
N PRO A 641 9.20 16.04 6.20
CA PRO A 641 10.02 15.07 5.48
C PRO A 641 9.18 13.93 4.90
N GLY A 642 9.50 13.42 3.70
CA GLY A 642 8.67 12.42 3.02
C GLY A 642 7.50 13.01 2.22
N ASN A 643 7.08 14.25 2.53
CA ASN A 643 5.95 14.93 1.86
C ASN A 643 6.39 16.06 0.92
N SER A 644 7.69 16.26 0.69
CA SER A 644 8.17 17.38 -0.12
C SER A 644 7.58 17.38 -1.52
N ASN A 645 7.12 18.56 -1.96
CA ASN A 645 6.57 18.84 -3.29
C ASN A 645 7.60 19.45 -4.26
N ARG A 646 8.88 19.46 -3.86
CA ARG A 646 10.01 19.99 -4.65
C ARG A 646 10.46 19.00 -5.73
N GLY A 647 11.34 19.45 -6.62
CA GLY A 647 11.88 18.62 -7.69
C GLY A 647 10.91 18.45 -8.85
N HIS A 648 11.41 17.86 -9.94
CA HIS A 648 10.69 17.81 -11.22
C HIS A 648 10.17 19.22 -11.60
N GLU A 649 11.07 20.20 -11.61
CA GLU A 649 10.77 21.62 -11.70
C GLU A 649 11.00 22.16 -13.12
N PHE A 650 10.04 22.97 -13.57
CA PHE A 650 10.12 23.79 -14.77
C PHE A 650 10.35 25.23 -14.33
N SER A 651 11.56 25.75 -14.52
CA SER A 651 12.02 26.95 -13.81
C SER A 651 12.91 27.83 -14.67
N SER A 652 12.89 29.14 -14.39
CA SER A 652 13.80 30.14 -14.96
C SER A 652 15.27 29.90 -14.57
N ALA A 653 15.54 29.01 -13.60
CA ALA A 653 16.88 28.52 -13.29
C ALA A 653 17.47 27.56 -14.35
N TRP A 654 16.67 27.11 -15.32
CA TRP A 654 17.12 26.25 -16.41
C TRP A 654 18.17 26.93 -17.29
N ASP A 655 19.30 26.24 -17.48
CA ASP A 655 20.40 26.70 -18.32
C ASP A 655 20.40 25.96 -19.66
N ASN A 656 20.03 26.66 -20.73
CA ASN A 656 19.98 26.12 -22.08
C ASN A 656 21.35 25.66 -22.64
N SER A 657 22.46 26.04 -22.01
CA SER A 657 23.79 25.60 -22.40
C SER A 657 24.19 24.24 -21.81
N LYS A 658 23.41 23.73 -20.86
CA LYS A 658 23.70 22.49 -20.12
C LYS A 658 22.75 21.35 -20.48
N GLY A 659 23.26 20.12 -20.41
CA GLY A 659 22.42 18.93 -20.48
C GLY A 659 21.54 18.78 -19.24
N TRP A 660 20.42 18.04 -19.34
CA TRP A 660 19.48 17.83 -18.23
C TRP A 660 20.13 17.26 -16.96
N ASN A 661 21.24 16.53 -17.07
CA ASN A 661 21.99 15.92 -15.96
C ASN A 661 23.07 16.83 -15.34
N GLN A 662 23.15 18.08 -15.81
CA GLN A 662 24.09 19.09 -15.35
C GLN A 662 23.38 20.34 -14.82
N GLN A 663 22.05 20.32 -14.80
CA GLN A 663 21.22 21.39 -14.26
C GLN A 663 21.32 21.45 -12.74
N GLU A 664 20.85 22.56 -12.16
CA GLU A 664 20.61 22.63 -10.73
C GLU A 664 19.68 21.50 -10.27
N LYS A 665 19.92 20.98 -9.07
CA LYS A 665 19.14 19.87 -8.50
C LYS A 665 17.64 20.22 -8.53
N GLY A 666 16.85 19.35 -9.15
CA GLY A 666 15.40 19.49 -9.24
C GLY A 666 14.92 20.13 -10.53
N VAL A 667 15.75 20.90 -11.21
CA VAL A 667 15.40 21.59 -12.45
C VAL A 667 15.54 20.61 -13.63
N ILE A 668 14.44 20.36 -14.32
CA ILE A 668 14.38 19.39 -15.43
C ILE A 668 13.97 20.01 -16.77
N GLY A 669 13.55 21.27 -16.77
CA GLY A 669 13.20 22.00 -17.99
C GLY A 669 13.00 23.50 -17.75
N PRO A 670 12.86 24.28 -18.82
CA PRO A 670 12.56 25.70 -18.73
C PRO A 670 11.17 25.94 -18.14
N GLU A 671 10.98 27.10 -17.53
CA GLU A 671 9.68 27.55 -17.03
C GLU A 671 8.65 27.64 -18.15
N PHE A 672 7.46 27.10 -17.92
CA PHE A 672 6.35 27.18 -18.87
C PHE A 672 5.51 28.43 -18.64
N THR A 673 5.16 29.09 -19.74
CA THR A 673 4.07 30.06 -19.75
C THR A 673 2.73 29.38 -19.43
N LEU A 674 1.72 30.15 -19.03
CA LEU A 674 0.38 29.59 -18.80
C LEU A 674 -0.19 28.93 -20.06
N GLU A 675 0.07 29.48 -21.24
CA GLU A 675 -0.39 28.91 -22.51
C GLU A 675 0.26 27.55 -22.78
N GLU A 676 1.56 27.41 -22.56
CA GLU A 676 2.29 26.14 -22.71
C GLU A 676 1.82 25.09 -21.69
N ARG A 677 1.57 25.49 -20.43
CA ARG A 677 0.99 24.60 -19.41
C ARG A 677 -0.37 24.06 -19.87
N LEU A 678 -1.25 24.94 -20.34
CA LEU A 678 -2.58 24.55 -20.83
C LEU A 678 -2.48 23.67 -22.08
N ALA A 679 -1.56 23.98 -23.01
CA ALA A 679 -1.32 23.17 -24.20
C ALA A 679 -0.85 21.75 -23.85
N LEU A 680 0.12 21.64 -22.93
CA LEU A 680 0.59 20.36 -22.41
C LEU A 680 -0.53 19.58 -21.74
N ILE A 681 -1.34 20.22 -20.89
CA ILE A 681 -2.48 19.56 -20.23
C ILE A 681 -3.46 18.99 -21.27
N GLU A 682 -3.84 19.76 -22.29
CA GLU A 682 -4.72 19.27 -23.36
C GLU A 682 -4.12 18.09 -24.12
N TYR A 683 -2.79 18.08 -24.34
CA TYR A 683 -2.12 16.92 -24.91
C TYR A 683 -2.11 15.72 -23.96
N LEU A 684 -1.84 15.90 -22.67
CA LEU A 684 -1.81 14.81 -21.69
C LEU A 684 -3.18 14.14 -21.49
N LYS A 685 -4.29 14.86 -21.76
CA LYS A 685 -5.63 14.25 -21.83
C LYS A 685 -5.78 13.27 -22.99
N THR A 686 -4.97 13.38 -24.04
CA THR A 686 -5.04 12.51 -25.23
C THR A 686 -4.27 11.20 -25.07
N LEU A 687 -3.43 11.08 -24.03
CA LEU A 687 -2.49 9.99 -23.84
C LEU A 687 -3.08 8.78 -23.10
#